data_AF-A0A529CNU8-F1
#
_entry.id   AF-A0A529CNU8-F1
#
_cell.length_a   1.000
_cell.length_b   1.000
_cell.length_c   1.000
_cell.angle_alpha   90.00
_cell.angle_beta   90.00
_cell.angle_gamma   90.00
#
_symmetry.space_group_name_H-M   'P 1'
#
loop_
_entity.id
_entity.type
_entity.pdbx_description
1 polymer ?
#
loop_
_entity_poly.entity_id
_entity_poly.type
_entity_poly.pdbx_seq_one_letter_code
_entity_poly.pdbx_strand_id
1 'polypeptide(L)'
;MLGKLSWDVIPFDQPLPMIASAVVALAILGVLAWVFLAGHFPYLWREWITSVDHKRIGVMYTLLALLMLLRGFSDAIMMRSQQALAFQAPGYLPPDHFNQVFSAHGTIMIFFGAMPFVIGLMNLVVPLQLGVRDVAFPTLNSVSFWLTATGALLVNISLVIGEFARTGWLPYPPLSETAYSPGVGVDYYLWAVQIAGVGTLLTGINFVTTILKMRAPGMSYLRMSMFCWTSLAASLLIVAAFPVLTATLAMLTLDRYFGFHFFTNEAGGNMLMFVNLIWAWGHPEVYILVLPAFGIFSEVISTFSSKPLFGYRSMVAATLFICIVSFMVWLHHFFTMGAGADVNAAFGIATSIIAVGTGVKIYNWMFTMYGGRIRFATPMLWSLGFMVTFVIGGMTGVLLAVPPADFLLHNSLFLVAHFHNVIIGGVLFGAFAGYTYWFPKAFGFRLHEGWGKLAFWLTLIGFYATFVPLYAVGLLGMTRRMQHFDVPAWYPWVLVAGAGMLITAAGVVAQIIQLVVSIRQRAALRDATGDPWDGRSLEWATPSPPPVFNFAALPHVEGEEPYWNIKQRAREQNRLRDEPEYEPIEMPRNSPTGFICAFFATVMGFALIWHIWWMVALGALGAFATFVVFAWRDIPEYVIPAAEVARIDRANRSARREALATQTGPRP
;
A
#
# COMPACT_ATOMS: atom_id res chain seq x y z
N MET A 1 -2.25 35.82 3.44
CA MET A 1 -3.18 36.83 4.02
C MET A 1 -4.19 36.15 4.96
N LEU A 2 -3.93 35.80 6.22
CA LEU A 2 -2.80 35.97 7.14
C LEU A 2 -2.57 34.65 7.89
N GLY A 3 -1.38 34.49 8.46
CA GLY A 3 -0.84 33.28 9.06
C GLY A 3 0.69 33.39 9.03
N LYS A 4 1.43 32.28 9.15
CA LYS A 4 2.91 32.23 9.03
C LYS A 4 3.42 32.31 7.57
N LEU A 5 2.52 32.40 6.59
CA LEU A 5 2.85 32.31 5.16
C LEU A 5 3.38 33.65 4.61
N SER A 6 4.59 33.63 4.07
CA SER A 6 5.28 34.77 3.44
C SER A 6 6.16 34.31 2.26
N TRP A 7 6.77 35.24 1.51
CA TRP A 7 7.53 34.90 0.29
C TRP A 7 8.86 34.19 0.56
N ASP A 8 9.41 34.33 1.76
CA ASP A 8 10.62 33.68 2.28
C ASP A 8 10.46 32.17 2.51
N VAL A 9 9.24 31.66 2.53
CA VAL A 9 8.98 30.22 2.73
C VAL A 9 9.17 29.41 1.45
N ILE A 10 9.30 30.07 0.31
CA ILE A 10 9.62 29.42 -0.96
C ILE A 10 11.14 29.37 -1.08
N PRO A 11 11.74 28.20 -1.30
CA PRO A 11 13.20 28.02 -1.28
C PRO A 11 13.86 28.52 -2.56
N PHE A 12 13.74 29.82 -2.88
CA PHE A 12 14.29 30.45 -4.09
C PHE A 12 15.81 30.34 -4.18
N ASP A 13 16.49 30.17 -3.04
CA ASP A 13 17.92 29.99 -2.90
C ASP A 13 18.38 28.53 -3.08
N GLN A 14 17.46 27.56 -3.16
CA GLN A 14 17.77 26.15 -3.29
C GLN A 14 17.46 25.63 -4.70
N PRO A 15 18.48 25.38 -5.55
CA PRO A 15 18.26 24.96 -6.93
C PRO A 15 17.53 23.62 -7.05
N LEU A 16 17.85 22.64 -6.19
CA LEU A 16 17.32 21.27 -6.31
C LEU A 16 15.79 21.21 -6.08
N PRO A 17 15.22 21.73 -4.97
CA PRO A 17 13.77 21.78 -4.80
C PRO A 17 13.09 22.61 -5.90
N MET A 18 13.67 23.73 -6.32
CA MET A 18 13.07 24.59 -7.35
C MET A 18 13.00 23.93 -8.72
N ILE A 19 14.07 23.24 -9.15
CA ILE A 19 14.08 22.48 -10.40
C ILE A 19 13.06 21.34 -10.33
N ALA A 20 13.05 20.57 -9.24
CA ALA A 20 12.08 19.49 -9.05
C ALA A 20 10.63 20.01 -9.10
N SER A 21 10.36 21.11 -8.39
CA SER A 21 9.06 21.78 -8.37
C SER A 21 8.64 22.26 -9.75
N ALA A 22 9.55 22.89 -10.50
CA ALA A 22 9.27 23.38 -11.85
C ALA A 22 8.95 22.24 -12.81
N VAL A 23 9.73 21.15 -12.78
CA VAL A 23 9.47 19.96 -13.61
C VAL A 23 8.12 19.34 -13.29
N VAL A 24 7.80 19.17 -11.99
CA VAL A 24 6.50 18.63 -11.56
C VAL A 24 5.36 19.56 -11.94
N ALA A 25 5.50 20.88 -11.75
CA ALA A 25 4.50 21.86 -12.13
C ALA A 25 4.25 21.86 -13.64
N LEU A 26 5.31 21.81 -14.46
CA LEU A 26 5.21 21.70 -15.91
C LEU A 26 4.53 20.40 -16.34
N ALA A 27 4.84 19.27 -15.68
CA ALA A 27 4.19 18.00 -15.95
C ALA A 27 2.69 18.05 -15.61
N ILE A 28 2.32 18.58 -14.43
CA ILE A 28 0.92 18.75 -14.02
C ILE A 28 0.19 19.67 -14.99
N LEU A 29 0.74 20.84 -15.31
CA LEU A 29 0.14 21.78 -16.26
C LEU A 29 0.01 21.17 -17.65
N GLY A 30 1.01 20.41 -18.11
CA GLY A 30 0.97 19.70 -19.38
C GLY A 30 -0.14 18.64 -19.42
N VAL A 31 -0.30 17.85 -18.36
CA VAL A 31 -1.39 16.86 -18.26
C VAL A 31 -2.74 17.56 -18.21
N LEU A 32 -2.90 18.62 -17.41
CA LEU A 32 -4.15 19.38 -17.32
C LEU A 32 -4.50 20.00 -18.67
N ALA A 33 -3.56 20.69 -19.33
CA ALA A 33 -3.75 21.25 -20.65
C ALA A 33 -4.16 20.17 -21.66
N TRP A 34 -3.49 19.02 -21.67
CA TRP A 34 -3.87 17.90 -22.54
C TRP A 34 -5.28 17.38 -22.24
N VAL A 35 -5.65 17.19 -20.97
CA VAL A 35 -6.98 16.72 -20.57
C VAL A 35 -8.08 17.69 -21.00
N PHE A 36 -7.87 19.00 -20.84
CA PHE A 36 -8.84 20.02 -21.25
C PHE A 36 -8.91 20.17 -22.77
N LEU A 37 -7.78 20.26 -23.46
CA LEU A 37 -7.72 20.41 -24.92
C LEU A 37 -8.26 19.17 -25.66
N ALA A 38 -8.03 17.97 -25.12
CA ALA A 38 -8.58 16.73 -25.67
C ALA A 38 -10.05 16.46 -25.26
N GLY A 39 -10.66 17.34 -24.45
CA GLY A 39 -12.04 17.19 -24.00
C GLY A 39 -12.29 16.00 -23.07
N HIS A 40 -11.26 15.49 -22.38
CA HIS A 40 -11.36 14.31 -21.51
C HIS A 40 -11.92 14.62 -20.11
N PHE A 41 -12.01 15.90 -19.72
CA PHE A 41 -12.46 16.30 -18.39
C PHE A 41 -13.87 15.78 -18.01
N PRO A 42 -14.92 15.89 -18.85
CA PRO A 42 -16.24 15.38 -18.51
C PRO A 42 -16.26 13.86 -18.25
N TYR A 43 -15.46 13.11 -19.01
CA TYR A 43 -15.28 11.67 -18.80
C TYR A 43 -14.59 11.38 -17.47
N LEU A 44 -13.48 12.05 -17.17
CA LEU A 44 -12.77 11.88 -15.89
C LEU A 44 -13.66 12.22 -14.70
N TRP A 45 -14.42 13.31 -14.79
CA TRP A 45 -15.35 13.71 -13.73
C TRP A 45 -16.43 12.66 -13.48
N ARG A 46 -17.12 12.22 -14.55
CA ARG A 46 -18.25 11.29 -14.45
C ARG A 46 -17.83 9.87 -14.14
N GLU A 47 -16.70 9.41 -14.68
CA GLU A 47 -16.31 8.00 -14.60
C GLU A 47 -15.27 7.72 -13.51
N TRP A 48 -14.39 8.65 -13.16
CA TRP A 48 -13.30 8.36 -12.23
C TRP A 48 -13.41 9.16 -10.94
N ILE A 49 -13.49 10.50 -11.03
CA ILE A 49 -13.40 11.38 -9.85
C ILE A 49 -14.59 11.17 -8.90
N THR A 50 -15.80 11.05 -9.46
CA THR A 50 -17.04 10.84 -8.70
C THR A 50 -17.41 9.37 -8.52
N SER A 51 -16.55 8.45 -8.96
CA SER A 51 -16.83 7.01 -8.92
C SER A 51 -16.96 6.50 -7.49
N VAL A 52 -17.90 5.58 -7.29
CA VAL A 52 -18.03 4.78 -6.07
C VAL A 52 -17.68 3.31 -6.29
N ASP A 53 -17.49 2.89 -7.56
CA ASP A 53 -17.10 1.53 -7.93
C ASP A 53 -15.73 1.16 -7.34
N HIS A 54 -15.70 0.13 -6.49
CA HIS A 54 -14.50 -0.41 -5.85
C HIS A 54 -13.37 -0.73 -6.85
N LYS A 55 -13.67 -1.12 -8.09
CA LYS A 55 -12.68 -1.41 -9.13
C LYS A 55 -11.91 -0.15 -9.53
N ARG A 56 -12.63 0.95 -9.75
CA ARG A 56 -12.04 2.24 -10.14
C ARG A 56 -11.31 2.89 -8.98
N ILE A 57 -11.89 2.84 -7.77
CA ILE A 57 -11.21 3.28 -6.55
C ILE A 57 -9.90 2.50 -6.34
N GLY A 58 -9.91 1.17 -6.53
CA GLY A 58 -8.71 0.34 -6.44
C GLY A 58 -7.62 0.72 -7.45
N VAL A 59 -8.00 1.03 -8.69
CA VAL A 59 -7.07 1.53 -9.72
C VAL A 59 -6.50 2.89 -9.33
N MET A 60 -7.32 3.82 -8.83
CA MET A 60 -6.84 5.15 -8.41
C MET A 60 -5.89 5.07 -7.21
N TYR A 61 -6.17 4.19 -6.23
CA TYR A 61 -5.24 3.89 -5.12
C TYR A 61 -3.90 3.34 -5.63
N THR A 62 -3.95 2.39 -6.57
CA THR A 62 -2.74 1.82 -7.18
C THR A 62 -1.95 2.87 -7.96
N LEU A 63 -2.62 3.76 -8.68
CA LEU A 63 -1.98 4.86 -9.39
C LEU A 63 -1.30 5.84 -8.42
N LEU A 64 -2.00 6.25 -7.35
CA LEU A 64 -1.44 7.08 -6.30
C LEU A 64 -0.18 6.44 -5.71
N ALA A 65 -0.25 5.15 -5.39
CA ALA A 65 0.88 4.38 -4.87
C ALA A 65 2.09 4.41 -5.82
N LEU A 66 1.89 4.14 -7.12
CA LEU A 66 2.96 4.13 -8.11
C LEU A 66 3.62 5.51 -8.27
N LEU A 67 2.84 6.59 -8.25
CA LEU A 67 3.37 7.96 -8.31
C LEU A 67 4.19 8.29 -7.04
N MET A 68 3.68 7.93 -5.88
CA MET A 68 4.36 8.18 -4.61
C MET A 68 5.60 7.29 -4.42
N LEU A 69 5.61 6.08 -4.99
CA LEU A 69 6.81 5.24 -5.08
C LEU A 69 7.90 5.90 -5.93
N LEU A 70 7.57 6.55 -7.05
CA LEU A 70 8.56 7.30 -7.84
C LEU A 70 9.15 8.47 -7.06
N ARG A 71 8.31 9.20 -6.31
CA ARG A 71 8.77 10.29 -5.42
C ARG A 71 9.70 9.74 -4.34
N GLY A 72 9.25 8.74 -3.58
CA GLY A 72 10.04 8.12 -2.51
C GLY A 72 11.34 7.48 -3.02
N PHE A 73 11.32 6.88 -4.22
CA PHE A 73 12.51 6.31 -4.83
C PHE A 73 13.52 7.39 -5.27
N SER A 74 13.04 8.55 -5.74
CA SER A 74 13.90 9.71 -6.05
C SER A 74 14.64 10.19 -4.80
N ASP A 75 13.97 10.27 -3.65
CA ASP A 75 14.63 10.57 -2.37
C ASP A 75 15.67 9.52 -1.97
N ALA A 76 15.39 8.25 -2.24
CA ALA A 76 16.32 7.16 -1.95
C ALA A 76 17.61 7.27 -2.78
N ILE A 77 17.49 7.59 -4.06
CA ILE A 77 18.63 7.88 -4.93
C ILE A 77 19.41 9.08 -4.38
N MET A 78 18.71 10.14 -3.98
CA MET A 78 19.35 11.33 -3.40
C MET A 78 20.14 11.00 -2.13
N MET A 79 19.54 10.26 -1.19
CA MET A 79 20.22 9.86 0.04
C MET A 79 21.44 8.97 -0.23
N ARG A 80 21.32 7.98 -1.12
CA ARG A 80 22.42 7.04 -1.41
C ARG A 80 23.55 7.70 -2.18
N SER A 81 23.22 8.55 -3.16
CA SER A 81 24.23 9.33 -3.89
C SER A 81 24.93 10.33 -2.96
N GLN A 82 24.22 10.98 -2.04
CA GLN A 82 24.82 11.82 -1.03
C GLN A 82 25.83 11.04 -0.20
N GLN A 83 25.44 9.89 0.36
CA GLN A 83 26.36 9.07 1.18
C GLN A 83 27.55 8.55 0.37
N ALA A 84 27.37 8.23 -0.91
CA ALA A 84 28.47 7.80 -1.77
C ALA A 84 29.47 8.94 -2.09
N LEU A 85 29.01 10.20 -2.13
CA LEU A 85 29.84 11.37 -2.44
C LEU A 85 30.41 12.06 -1.18
N ALA A 86 29.81 11.82 -0.01
CA ALA A 86 30.13 12.51 1.25
C ALA A 86 31.12 11.76 2.14
N PHE A 87 32.01 10.96 1.55
CA PHE A 87 33.15 10.39 2.28
C PHE A 87 34.24 11.46 2.41
N GLN A 88 34.56 11.85 3.63
CA GLN A 88 35.53 12.92 3.93
C GLN A 88 35.24 14.25 3.18
N ALA A 89 33.97 14.47 2.85
CA ALA A 89 33.49 15.62 2.09
C ALA A 89 32.05 15.95 2.50
N PRO A 90 31.61 17.21 2.40
CA PRO A 90 30.25 17.59 2.76
C PRO A 90 29.18 17.03 1.78
N GLY A 91 29.57 16.53 0.61
CA GLY A 91 28.63 16.13 -0.45
C GLY A 91 27.82 17.32 -0.98
N TYR A 92 26.61 17.06 -1.47
CA TYR A 92 25.75 18.07 -2.12
C TYR A 92 24.43 18.37 -1.38
N LEU A 93 24.01 17.51 -0.44
CA LEU A 93 22.85 17.74 0.42
C LEU A 93 23.30 18.24 1.80
N PRO A 94 23.02 19.49 2.17
CA PRO A 94 23.23 19.98 3.53
C PRO A 94 22.43 19.15 4.56
N PRO A 95 22.85 19.12 5.84
CA PRO A 95 22.18 18.33 6.89
C PRO A 95 20.68 18.58 6.98
N ASP A 96 20.25 19.85 6.92
CA ASP A 96 18.85 20.22 6.98
C ASP A 96 18.03 19.60 5.85
N HIS A 97 18.51 19.69 4.61
CA HIS A 97 17.83 19.12 3.46
C HIS A 97 17.88 17.58 3.49
N PHE A 98 19.01 16.99 3.88
CA PHE A 98 19.12 15.53 4.05
C PHE A 98 18.11 15.01 5.09
N ASN A 99 17.92 15.74 6.19
CA ASN A 99 16.97 15.40 7.24
C ASN A 99 15.52 15.43 6.75
N GLN A 100 15.16 16.42 5.93
CA GLN A 100 13.84 16.49 5.30
C GLN A 100 13.62 15.33 4.32
N VAL A 101 14.63 15.04 3.48
CA VAL A 101 14.55 14.00 2.44
C VAL A 101 14.33 12.63 3.06
N PHE A 102 15.10 12.23 4.08
CA PHE A 102 14.89 10.91 4.70
C PHE A 102 13.58 10.82 5.49
N SER A 103 13.14 11.93 6.09
CA SER A 103 11.87 12.00 6.82
C SER A 103 10.71 11.82 5.85
N ALA A 104 10.70 12.59 4.76
CA ALA A 104 9.69 12.51 3.73
C ALA A 104 9.70 11.16 3.00
N HIS A 105 10.88 10.61 2.68
CA HIS A 105 11.02 9.28 2.10
C HIS A 105 10.31 8.22 2.95
N GLY A 106 10.62 8.16 4.25
CA GLY A 106 10.00 7.17 5.15
C GLY A 106 8.49 7.33 5.25
N THR A 107 8.01 8.57 5.43
CA THR A 107 6.56 8.87 5.49
C THR A 107 5.87 8.48 4.19
N ILE A 108 6.44 8.81 3.05
CA ILE A 108 5.84 8.53 1.74
C ILE A 108 5.81 7.04 1.46
N MET A 109 6.92 6.33 1.64
CA MET A 109 7.01 4.91 1.30
C MET A 109 6.02 4.07 2.12
N ILE A 110 5.79 4.41 3.40
CA ILE A 110 4.86 3.67 4.27
C ILE A 110 3.42 4.12 4.03
N PHE A 111 3.10 5.40 4.24
CA PHE A 111 1.71 5.88 4.26
C PHE A 111 1.10 6.13 2.88
N PHE A 112 1.94 6.48 1.88
CA PHE A 112 1.44 6.95 0.58
C PHE A 112 1.90 6.07 -0.60
N GLY A 113 2.89 5.20 -0.39
CA GLY A 113 3.33 4.18 -1.32
C GLY A 113 2.73 2.81 -0.98
N ALA A 114 3.26 2.14 0.04
CA ALA A 114 2.91 0.77 0.39
C ALA A 114 1.43 0.60 0.78
N MET A 115 0.93 1.44 1.70
CA MET A 115 -0.44 1.35 2.21
C MET A 115 -1.49 1.55 1.08
N PRO A 116 -1.43 2.61 0.25
CA PRO A 116 -2.29 2.75 -0.93
C PRO A 116 -2.18 1.61 -1.94
N PHE A 117 -0.98 1.06 -2.15
CA PHE A 117 -0.82 -0.03 -3.11
C PHE A 117 -1.61 -1.27 -2.64
N VAL A 118 -1.43 -1.64 -1.37
CA VAL A 118 -2.10 -2.80 -0.79
C VAL A 118 -3.62 -2.59 -0.72
N ILE A 119 -4.09 -1.43 -0.24
CA ILE A 119 -5.52 -1.08 -0.20
C ILE A 119 -6.12 -1.04 -1.61
N GLY A 120 -5.37 -0.58 -2.61
CA GLY A 120 -5.81 -0.56 -4.00
C GLY A 120 -6.10 -1.95 -4.53
N LEU A 121 -5.21 -2.91 -4.26
CA LEU A 121 -5.40 -4.31 -4.63
C LEU A 121 -6.54 -4.96 -3.84
N MET A 122 -6.69 -4.66 -2.55
CA MET A 122 -7.84 -5.11 -1.75
C MET A 122 -9.16 -4.61 -2.34
N ASN A 123 -9.24 -3.32 -2.67
CA ASN A 123 -10.40 -2.71 -3.33
C ASN A 123 -10.73 -3.36 -4.66
N LEU A 124 -9.73 -3.61 -5.50
CA LEU A 124 -9.97 -4.20 -6.80
C LEU A 124 -10.51 -5.63 -6.68
N VAL A 125 -9.96 -6.45 -5.78
CA VAL A 125 -10.09 -7.91 -5.85
C VAL A 125 -10.98 -8.51 -4.78
N VAL A 126 -11.03 -7.98 -3.56
CA VAL A 126 -11.78 -8.61 -2.44
C VAL A 126 -13.26 -8.76 -2.78
N PRO A 127 -13.99 -7.75 -3.28
CA PRO A 127 -15.40 -7.93 -3.64
C PRO A 127 -15.62 -8.99 -4.73
N LEU A 128 -14.71 -9.07 -5.71
CA LEU A 128 -14.76 -10.07 -6.77
C LEU A 128 -14.55 -11.49 -6.22
N GLN A 129 -13.60 -11.66 -5.29
CA GLN A 129 -13.32 -12.95 -4.65
C GLN A 129 -14.41 -13.40 -3.68
N LEU A 130 -15.11 -12.47 -3.04
CA LEU A 130 -16.27 -12.75 -2.20
C LEU A 130 -17.53 -13.07 -3.01
N GLY A 131 -17.53 -12.83 -4.33
CA GLY A 131 -18.67 -13.06 -5.20
C GLY A 131 -19.76 -11.99 -5.07
N VAL A 132 -19.40 -10.75 -4.71
CA VAL A 132 -20.35 -9.66 -4.41
C VAL A 132 -20.26 -8.53 -5.44
N ARG A 133 -21.28 -7.66 -5.46
CA ARG A 133 -21.41 -6.59 -6.46
C ARG A 133 -20.58 -5.34 -6.14
N ASP A 134 -20.45 -4.99 -4.86
CA ASP A 134 -19.66 -3.86 -4.39
C ASP A 134 -19.29 -4.05 -2.89
N VAL A 135 -18.56 -3.08 -2.33
CA VAL A 135 -18.28 -2.98 -0.88
C VAL A 135 -19.50 -2.51 -0.08
N ALA A 136 -19.45 -2.66 1.25
CA ALA A 136 -20.54 -2.30 2.16
C ALA A 136 -20.90 -0.81 2.12
N PHE A 137 -19.89 0.05 1.99
CA PHE A 137 -20.07 1.50 1.97
C PHE A 137 -19.37 2.14 0.77
N PRO A 138 -19.98 2.13 -0.44
CA PRO A 138 -19.34 2.61 -1.67
C PRO A 138 -18.93 4.09 -1.63
N THR A 139 -19.79 4.97 -1.07
CA THR A 139 -19.42 6.39 -0.95
C THR A 139 -18.33 6.63 0.09
N LEU A 140 -18.33 5.92 1.22
CA LEU A 140 -17.23 6.01 2.19
C LEU A 140 -15.91 5.54 1.57
N ASN A 141 -15.94 4.53 0.70
CA ASN A 141 -14.76 4.07 -0.03
C ASN A 141 -14.13 5.18 -0.90
N SER A 142 -14.97 5.96 -1.58
CA SER A 142 -14.54 7.13 -2.35
C SER A 142 -13.97 8.23 -1.44
N VAL A 143 -14.63 8.52 -0.32
CA VAL A 143 -14.13 9.47 0.70
C VAL A 143 -12.76 9.03 1.22
N SER A 144 -12.59 7.76 1.59
CA SER A 144 -11.31 7.22 2.07
C SER A 144 -10.17 7.47 1.10
N PHE A 145 -10.37 7.17 -0.20
CA PHE A 145 -9.37 7.42 -1.23
C PHE A 145 -8.97 8.89 -1.29
N TRP A 146 -9.95 9.78 -1.36
CA TRP A 146 -9.71 11.20 -1.52
C TRP A 146 -9.07 11.85 -0.28
N LEU A 147 -9.34 11.35 0.94
CA LEU A 147 -8.62 11.76 2.16
C LEU A 147 -7.16 11.27 2.15
N THR A 148 -6.89 10.05 1.68
CA THR A 148 -5.50 9.58 1.47
C THR A 148 -4.78 10.46 0.45
N ALA A 149 -5.43 10.80 -0.67
CA ALA A 149 -4.88 11.68 -1.69
C ALA A 149 -4.63 13.10 -1.16
N THR A 150 -5.47 13.60 -0.25
CA THR A 150 -5.26 14.88 0.46
C THR A 150 -3.97 14.86 1.29
N GLY A 151 -3.75 13.80 2.07
CA GLY A 151 -2.50 13.65 2.84
C GLY A 151 -1.27 13.62 1.93
N ALA A 152 -1.33 12.85 0.84
CA ALA A 152 -0.26 12.78 -0.14
C ALA A 152 0.01 14.16 -0.80
N LEU A 153 -1.05 14.91 -1.12
CA LEU A 153 -0.94 16.26 -1.66
C LEU A 153 -0.26 17.21 -0.67
N LEU A 154 -0.66 17.21 0.60
CA LEU A 154 -0.06 18.08 1.63
C LEU A 154 1.44 17.81 1.81
N VAL A 155 1.86 16.53 1.81
CA VAL A 155 3.29 16.18 1.85
C VAL A 155 4.03 16.71 0.63
N ASN A 156 3.44 16.65 -0.57
CA ASN A 156 4.10 17.17 -1.77
C ASN A 156 4.09 18.70 -1.86
N ILE A 157 3.09 19.39 -1.30
CA ILE A 157 3.07 20.85 -1.22
C ILE A 157 4.26 21.35 -0.38
N SER A 158 4.63 20.63 0.69
CA SER A 158 5.77 21.00 1.55
C SER A 158 7.12 21.06 0.84
N LEU A 159 7.23 20.50 -0.38
CA LEU A 159 8.43 20.57 -1.21
C LEU A 159 8.64 21.99 -1.78
N VAL A 160 7.56 22.74 -1.99
CA VAL A 160 7.59 24.07 -2.62
C VAL A 160 7.28 25.17 -1.63
N ILE A 161 6.32 24.94 -0.73
CA ILE A 161 5.81 25.93 0.20
C ILE A 161 6.20 25.52 1.62
N GLY A 162 7.21 26.17 2.17
CA GLY A 162 7.78 25.84 3.47
C GLY A 162 8.79 24.70 3.38
N GLU A 163 8.69 23.76 4.30
CA GLU A 163 9.61 22.62 4.42
C GLU A 163 8.88 21.41 5.01
N PHE A 164 9.46 20.21 4.87
CA PHE A 164 8.95 19.02 5.53
C PHE A 164 9.63 18.78 6.89
N ALA A 165 9.05 17.87 7.70
CA ALA A 165 9.61 17.51 9.00
C ALA A 165 11.07 17.03 8.89
N ARG A 166 11.93 17.49 9.81
CA ARG A 166 13.34 17.09 9.93
C ARG A 166 13.59 16.03 11.00
N THR A 167 12.51 15.49 11.58
CA THR A 167 12.52 14.67 12.79
C THR A 167 12.46 13.16 12.51
N GLY A 168 12.50 12.77 11.24
CA GLY A 168 12.23 11.41 10.78
C GLY A 168 10.75 11.12 10.58
N TRP A 169 10.47 9.94 10.01
CA TRP A 169 9.11 9.51 9.67
C TRP A 169 8.20 9.27 10.89
N LEU A 170 8.76 9.20 12.10
CA LEU A 170 8.03 9.30 13.37
C LEU A 170 8.59 10.52 14.11
N PRO A 171 7.79 11.58 14.33
CA PRO A 171 8.28 12.84 14.87
C PRO A 171 8.44 12.76 16.39
N TYR A 172 9.53 12.15 16.85
CA TYR A 172 9.77 11.93 18.29
C TYR A 172 9.96 13.27 19.04
N PRO A 173 9.21 13.48 20.13
CA PRO A 173 9.58 14.45 21.15
C PRO A 173 10.89 14.02 21.84
N PRO A 174 11.73 14.96 22.30
CA PRO A 174 11.46 16.39 22.30
C PRO A 174 11.77 17.08 20.96
N LEU A 175 12.43 16.41 20.00
CA LEU A 175 12.89 17.05 18.75
C LEU A 175 11.75 17.64 17.92
N SER A 176 10.56 17.04 17.96
CA SER A 176 9.36 17.53 17.27
C SER A 176 8.63 18.67 17.99
N GLU A 177 9.04 19.04 19.20
CA GLU A 177 8.46 20.17 19.93
C GLU A 177 8.89 21.51 19.33
N THR A 178 8.09 22.56 19.53
CA THR A 178 8.33 23.90 18.98
C THR A 178 9.65 24.51 19.44
N ALA A 179 10.14 24.14 20.63
CA ALA A 179 11.43 24.57 21.16
C ALA A 179 12.63 24.11 20.30
N TYR A 180 12.52 22.97 19.63
CA TYR A 180 13.60 22.38 18.81
C TYR A 180 13.30 22.42 17.31
N SER A 181 12.02 22.33 16.95
CA SER A 181 11.50 22.40 15.58
C SER A 181 10.39 23.46 15.47
N PRO A 182 10.74 24.77 15.45
CA PRO A 182 9.76 25.87 15.40
C PRO A 182 9.09 26.01 14.02
N GLY A 183 9.70 25.45 12.97
CA GLY A 183 9.18 25.47 11.60
C GLY A 183 7.89 24.66 11.40
N VAL A 184 7.28 24.83 10.23
CA VAL A 184 6.00 24.20 9.85
C VAL A 184 6.14 22.73 9.44
N GLY A 185 7.37 22.20 9.32
CA GLY A 185 7.62 20.87 8.78
C GLY A 185 6.95 19.74 9.57
N VAL A 186 6.98 19.82 10.91
CA VAL A 186 6.28 18.86 11.77
C VAL A 186 4.76 18.99 11.61
N ASP A 187 4.26 20.22 11.40
CA ASP A 187 2.83 20.46 11.21
C ASP A 187 2.32 19.87 9.89
N TYR A 188 3.12 19.94 8.81
CA TYR A 188 2.86 19.22 7.56
C TYR A 188 2.71 17.71 7.79
N TYR A 189 3.63 17.10 8.54
CA TYR A 189 3.55 15.68 8.88
C TYR A 189 2.27 15.37 9.66
N LEU A 190 1.98 16.13 10.72
CA LEU A 190 0.85 15.89 11.61
C LEU A 190 -0.47 15.92 10.84
N TRP A 191 -0.76 17.00 10.11
CA TRP A 191 -2.04 17.12 9.41
C TRP A 191 -2.14 16.20 8.19
N ALA A 192 -1.05 15.96 7.46
CA ALA A 192 -1.08 15.03 6.32
C ALA A 192 -1.39 13.59 6.77
N VAL A 193 -0.72 13.12 7.83
CA VAL A 193 -0.94 11.76 8.36
C VAL A 193 -2.28 11.66 9.09
N GLN A 194 -2.70 12.70 9.83
CA GLN A 194 -4.00 12.68 10.51
C GLN A 194 -5.17 12.57 9.53
N ILE A 195 -5.16 13.37 8.46
CA ILE A 195 -6.22 13.34 7.43
C ILE A 195 -6.21 12.00 6.69
N ALA A 196 -5.04 11.52 6.28
CA ALA A 196 -4.92 10.23 5.63
C ALA A 196 -5.34 9.07 6.56
N GLY A 197 -5.02 9.15 7.84
CA GLY A 197 -5.36 8.17 8.87
C GLY A 197 -6.86 7.99 9.06
N VAL A 198 -7.64 9.09 8.98
CA VAL A 198 -9.11 9.01 8.95
C VAL A 198 -9.59 8.21 7.75
N GLY A 199 -9.02 8.46 6.55
CA GLY A 199 -9.33 7.69 5.35
C GLY A 199 -9.01 6.20 5.50
N THR A 200 -7.85 5.87 6.07
CA THR A 200 -7.46 4.46 6.30
C THR A 200 -8.38 3.77 7.31
N LEU A 201 -8.76 4.45 8.40
CA LEU A 201 -9.70 3.89 9.38
C LEU A 201 -11.05 3.56 8.74
N LEU A 202 -11.60 4.48 7.94
CA LEU A 202 -12.85 4.26 7.20
C LEU A 202 -12.74 3.07 6.24
N THR A 203 -11.60 2.91 5.57
CA THR A 203 -11.32 1.74 4.72
C THR A 203 -11.34 0.44 5.53
N GLY A 204 -10.69 0.41 6.70
CA GLY A 204 -10.69 -0.76 7.58
C GLY A 204 -12.11 -1.17 8.00
N ILE A 205 -12.93 -0.21 8.44
CA ILE A 205 -14.33 -0.44 8.80
C ILE A 205 -15.11 -1.00 7.60
N ASN A 206 -14.92 -0.43 6.42
CA ASN A 206 -15.62 -0.85 5.20
C ASN A 206 -15.31 -2.30 4.82
N PHE A 207 -14.03 -2.70 4.83
CA PHE A 207 -13.65 -4.07 4.49
C PHE A 207 -14.03 -5.09 5.57
N VAL A 208 -13.96 -4.73 6.86
CA VAL A 208 -14.47 -5.60 7.92
C VAL A 208 -15.95 -5.88 7.71
N THR A 209 -16.78 -4.86 7.50
CA THR A 209 -18.21 -5.06 7.26
C THR A 209 -18.46 -5.84 5.95
N THR A 210 -17.78 -5.49 4.86
CA THR A 210 -17.91 -6.18 3.57
C THR A 210 -17.60 -7.67 3.69
N ILE A 211 -16.43 -8.02 4.24
CA ILE A 211 -15.99 -9.41 4.34
C ILE A 211 -16.87 -10.17 5.32
N LEU A 212 -17.30 -9.57 6.44
CA LEU A 212 -18.07 -10.27 7.47
C LEU A 212 -19.56 -10.45 7.10
N LYS A 213 -20.16 -9.54 6.32
CA LYS A 213 -21.62 -9.45 6.15
C LYS A 213 -22.14 -9.64 4.73
N MET A 214 -21.34 -9.43 3.68
CA MET A 214 -21.87 -9.39 2.30
C MET A 214 -21.59 -10.64 1.46
N ARG A 215 -20.81 -11.61 1.97
CA ARG A 215 -20.32 -12.77 1.20
C ARG A 215 -21.40 -13.48 0.40
N ALA A 216 -21.02 -14.02 -0.76
CA ALA A 216 -21.92 -14.78 -1.60
C ALA A 216 -22.56 -15.99 -0.86
N PRO A 217 -23.80 -16.37 -1.21
CA PRO A 217 -24.49 -17.50 -0.59
C PRO A 217 -23.66 -18.80 -0.64
N GLY A 218 -23.61 -19.54 0.47
CA GLY A 218 -22.83 -20.77 0.59
C GLY A 218 -21.36 -20.58 0.96
N MET A 219 -20.85 -19.35 0.96
CA MET A 219 -19.47 -19.04 1.38
C MET A 219 -19.37 -18.92 2.91
N SER A 220 -19.02 -20.02 3.57
CA SER A 220 -18.59 -20.00 4.97
C SER A 220 -17.21 -19.35 5.12
N TYR A 221 -16.83 -18.97 6.34
CA TYR A 221 -15.51 -18.37 6.61
C TYR A 221 -14.35 -19.25 6.13
N LEU A 222 -14.44 -20.58 6.33
CA LEU A 222 -13.42 -21.51 5.88
C LEU A 222 -13.49 -21.83 4.37
N ARG A 223 -14.32 -21.12 3.58
CA ARG A 223 -14.35 -21.22 2.11
C ARG A 223 -13.92 -19.94 1.39
N MET A 224 -13.52 -18.90 2.15
CA MET A 224 -12.98 -17.67 1.56
C MET A 224 -11.58 -17.91 0.98
N SER A 225 -11.16 -17.10 0.02
CA SER A 225 -9.77 -17.11 -0.45
C SER A 225 -8.80 -16.72 0.67
N MET A 226 -7.53 -17.08 0.54
CA MET A 226 -6.52 -16.68 1.52
C MET A 226 -6.27 -15.16 1.47
N PHE A 227 -6.43 -14.56 0.30
CA PHE A 227 -6.39 -13.09 0.17
C PHE A 227 -7.54 -12.39 0.92
N CYS A 228 -8.77 -12.94 0.91
CA CYS A 228 -9.86 -12.38 1.71
C CYS A 228 -9.62 -12.50 3.22
N TRP A 229 -9.09 -13.62 3.70
CA TRP A 229 -8.73 -13.81 5.11
C TRP A 229 -7.64 -12.85 5.60
N THR A 230 -6.58 -12.70 4.81
CA THR A 230 -5.49 -11.78 5.15
C THR A 230 -5.92 -10.32 5.06
N SER A 231 -6.78 -9.98 4.10
CA SER A 231 -7.42 -8.66 4.00
C SER A 231 -8.32 -8.37 5.21
N LEU A 232 -9.07 -9.38 5.70
CA LEU A 232 -9.86 -9.25 6.92
C LEU A 232 -8.97 -8.99 8.14
N ALA A 233 -7.89 -9.78 8.30
CA ALA A 233 -6.95 -9.59 9.40
C ALA A 233 -6.31 -8.19 9.38
N ALA A 234 -5.83 -7.73 8.22
CA ALA A 234 -5.30 -6.39 8.07
C ALA A 234 -6.35 -5.31 8.39
N SER A 235 -7.60 -5.50 7.95
CA SER A 235 -8.68 -4.54 8.23
C SER A 235 -9.07 -4.49 9.71
N LEU A 236 -9.04 -5.63 10.41
CA LEU A 236 -9.23 -5.70 11.87
C LEU A 236 -8.11 -4.96 12.62
N LEU A 237 -6.86 -5.14 12.19
CA LEU A 237 -5.71 -4.40 12.72
C LEU A 237 -5.86 -2.90 12.50
N ILE A 238 -6.29 -2.47 11.30
CA ILE A 238 -6.53 -1.05 11.00
C ILE A 238 -7.51 -0.45 12.01
N VAL A 239 -8.67 -1.11 12.21
CA VAL A 239 -9.71 -0.63 13.12
C VAL A 239 -9.22 -0.52 14.56
N ALA A 240 -8.33 -1.42 15.00
CA ALA A 240 -7.81 -1.41 16.36
C ALA A 240 -6.59 -0.48 16.56
N ALA A 241 -5.70 -0.34 15.56
CA ALA A 241 -4.42 0.37 15.70
C ALA A 241 -4.48 1.85 15.32
N PHE A 242 -5.24 2.23 14.29
CA PHE A 242 -5.29 3.62 13.82
C PHE A 242 -5.85 4.63 14.82
N PRO A 243 -6.79 4.28 15.73
CA PRO A 243 -7.20 5.17 16.80
C PRO A 243 -6.02 5.61 17.69
N VAL A 244 -5.05 4.73 17.94
CA VAL A 244 -3.85 5.04 18.73
C VAL A 244 -2.99 6.09 18.03
N LEU A 245 -2.75 5.93 16.72
CA LEU A 245 -2.04 6.94 15.91
C LEU A 245 -2.77 8.29 15.96
N THR A 246 -4.08 8.27 15.72
CA THR A 246 -4.95 9.45 15.70
C THR A 246 -4.86 10.23 17.00
N ALA A 247 -4.94 9.55 18.15
CA ALA A 247 -4.82 10.16 19.46
C ALA A 247 -3.40 10.68 19.74
N THR A 248 -2.38 9.91 19.37
CA THR A 248 -0.97 10.27 19.61
C THR A 248 -0.57 11.53 18.85
N LEU A 249 -0.93 11.62 17.56
CA LEU A 249 -0.65 12.80 16.75
C LEU A 249 -1.53 13.99 17.15
N ALA A 250 -2.77 13.75 17.60
CA ALA A 250 -3.61 14.81 18.16
C ALA A 250 -2.98 15.40 19.44
N MET A 251 -2.50 14.57 20.37
CA MET A 251 -1.79 15.04 21.57
C MET A 251 -0.54 15.85 21.22
N LEU A 252 0.28 15.40 20.27
CA LEU A 252 1.46 16.15 19.82
C LEU A 252 1.06 17.47 19.12
N THR A 253 -0.06 17.48 18.39
CA THR A 253 -0.61 18.72 17.81
C THR A 253 -1.06 19.69 18.91
N LEU A 254 -1.69 19.20 19.98
CA LEU A 254 -2.11 20.02 21.12
C LEU A 254 -0.91 20.64 21.85
N ASP A 255 0.17 19.88 22.05
CA ASP A 255 1.42 20.40 22.63
C ASP A 255 1.97 21.55 21.77
N ARG A 256 2.02 21.37 20.45
CA ARG A 256 2.55 22.38 19.52
C ARG A 256 1.66 23.61 19.32
N TYR A 257 0.32 23.46 19.34
CA TYR A 257 -0.62 24.53 18.96
C TYR A 257 -1.21 25.27 20.15
N PHE A 258 -1.49 24.56 21.23
CA PHE A 258 -2.24 25.08 22.37
C PHE A 258 -1.43 25.08 23.67
N GLY A 259 -0.14 24.71 23.61
CA GLY A 259 0.75 24.72 24.78
C GLY A 259 0.36 23.66 25.81
N PHE A 260 -0.15 22.52 25.36
CA PHE A 260 -0.31 21.36 26.24
C PHE A 260 1.06 20.77 26.58
N HIS A 261 1.07 19.86 27.55
CA HIS A 261 2.29 19.28 28.11
C HIS A 261 2.21 17.75 28.18
N PHE A 262 1.75 17.10 27.11
CA PHE A 262 1.70 15.63 27.05
C PHE A 262 3.10 15.02 26.97
N PHE A 263 3.94 15.54 26.07
CA PHE A 263 5.26 14.98 25.73
C PHE A 263 6.42 15.95 25.93
N THR A 264 6.14 17.17 26.40
CA THR A 264 7.15 18.19 26.69
C THR A 264 8.09 17.76 27.82
N ASN A 265 9.34 18.26 27.81
CA ASN A 265 10.29 18.04 28.91
C ASN A 265 9.94 18.85 30.18
N GLU A 266 9.11 19.88 30.03
CA GLU A 266 8.67 20.77 31.10
C GLU A 266 7.25 20.42 31.55
N ALA A 267 6.82 21.03 32.66
CA ALA A 267 5.45 20.96 33.19
C ALA A 267 4.88 19.54 33.40
N GLY A 268 5.75 18.54 33.60
CA GLY A 268 5.38 17.16 33.92
C GLY A 268 5.08 16.25 32.71
N GLY A 269 5.32 16.73 31.48
CA GLY A 269 5.18 15.91 30.27
C GLY A 269 6.19 14.74 30.21
N ASN A 270 5.90 13.74 29.39
CA ASN A 270 6.74 12.55 29.25
C ASN A 270 6.92 12.13 27.79
N MET A 271 8.09 12.45 27.22
CA MET A 271 8.43 12.08 25.85
C MET A 271 8.50 10.57 25.59
N LEU A 272 8.82 9.75 26.60
CA LEU A 272 8.86 8.29 26.46
C LEU A 272 7.45 7.72 26.21
N MET A 273 6.41 8.40 26.70
CA MET A 273 5.01 8.01 26.45
C MET A 273 4.67 8.14 24.97
N PHE A 274 5.16 9.16 24.28
CA PHE A 274 4.98 9.27 22.82
C PHE A 274 5.56 8.04 22.12
N VAL A 275 6.79 7.64 22.47
CA VAL A 275 7.46 6.49 21.84
C VAL A 275 6.69 5.20 22.11
N ASN A 276 6.18 5.01 23.33
CA ASN A 276 5.33 3.87 23.64
C ASN A 276 4.05 3.84 22.78
N LEU A 277 3.30 4.94 22.73
CA LEU A 277 2.03 5.02 22.00
C LEU A 277 2.22 4.90 20.49
N ILE A 278 3.22 5.59 19.92
CA ILE A 278 3.44 5.57 18.49
C ILE A 278 3.83 4.16 18.02
N TRP A 279 4.58 3.38 18.81
CA TRP A 279 4.90 2.00 18.43
C TRP A 279 3.77 1.00 18.70
N ALA A 280 2.91 1.28 19.69
CA ALA A 280 1.68 0.51 19.87
C ALA A 280 0.77 0.55 18.62
N TRP A 281 0.86 1.61 17.81
CA TRP A 281 0.35 1.62 16.43
C TRP A 281 1.37 1.07 15.40
N GLY A 282 2.63 1.52 15.47
CA GLY A 282 3.61 1.35 14.41
C GLY A 282 4.02 -0.09 14.14
N HIS A 283 3.98 -0.97 15.15
CA HIS A 283 4.25 -2.39 14.91
C HIS A 283 3.05 -3.15 14.31
N PRO A 284 1.80 -2.98 14.78
CA PRO A 284 0.64 -3.47 14.04
C PRO A 284 0.60 -2.99 12.58
N GLU A 285 1.01 -1.74 12.30
CA GLU A 285 1.07 -1.18 10.93
C GLU A 285 1.91 -2.02 9.97
N VAL A 286 3.09 -2.51 10.39
CA VAL A 286 3.91 -3.32 9.50
C VAL A 286 3.23 -4.65 9.13
N TYR A 287 2.36 -5.18 9.99
CA TYR A 287 1.55 -6.35 9.67
C TYR A 287 0.33 -6.02 8.81
N ILE A 288 -0.27 -4.84 8.98
CA ILE A 288 -1.31 -4.32 8.08
C ILE A 288 -0.82 -4.34 6.63
N LEU A 289 0.45 -4.00 6.39
CA LEU A 289 1.08 -4.03 5.07
C LEU A 289 1.38 -5.45 4.59
N VAL A 290 1.99 -6.30 5.42
CA VAL A 290 2.50 -7.61 4.97
C VAL A 290 1.41 -8.68 4.86
N LEU A 291 0.35 -8.62 5.67
CA LEU A 291 -0.68 -9.66 5.69
C LEU A 291 -1.39 -9.78 4.34
N PRO A 292 -1.90 -8.71 3.71
CA PRO A 292 -2.52 -8.83 2.40
C PRO A 292 -1.53 -9.31 1.35
N ALA A 293 -0.26 -8.89 1.41
CA ALA A 293 0.79 -9.40 0.52
C ALA A 293 0.98 -10.93 0.64
N PHE A 294 0.93 -11.49 1.85
CA PHE A 294 0.89 -12.94 2.06
C PHE A 294 -0.34 -13.59 1.41
N GLY A 295 -1.49 -12.92 1.43
CA GLY A 295 -2.66 -13.35 0.69
C GLY A 295 -2.40 -13.41 -0.81
N ILE A 296 -1.82 -12.35 -1.39
CA ILE A 296 -1.46 -12.28 -2.81
C ILE A 296 -0.54 -13.45 -3.19
N PHE A 297 0.53 -13.67 -2.42
CA PHE A 297 1.45 -14.78 -2.67
C PHE A 297 0.74 -16.13 -2.61
N SER A 298 -0.21 -16.31 -1.70
CA SER A 298 -0.98 -17.55 -1.61
C SER A 298 -1.77 -17.84 -2.88
N GLU A 299 -2.44 -16.83 -3.44
CA GLU A 299 -3.22 -16.96 -4.68
C GLU A 299 -2.30 -17.19 -5.90
N VAL A 300 -1.20 -16.45 -5.99
CA VAL A 300 -0.22 -16.56 -7.08
C VAL A 300 0.46 -17.93 -7.06
N ILE A 301 0.98 -18.35 -5.90
CA ILE A 301 1.69 -19.62 -5.76
C ILE A 301 0.77 -20.80 -6.07
N SER A 302 -0.48 -20.78 -5.59
CA SER A 302 -1.47 -21.81 -5.92
C SER A 302 -1.80 -21.86 -7.42
N THR A 303 -2.03 -20.70 -8.04
CA THR A 303 -2.40 -20.61 -9.46
C THR A 303 -1.27 -21.05 -10.39
N PHE A 304 -0.04 -20.58 -10.14
CA PHE A 304 1.09 -20.89 -11.01
C PHE A 304 1.74 -22.25 -10.69
N SER A 305 1.45 -22.88 -9.55
CA SER A 305 1.79 -24.28 -9.27
C SER A 305 0.73 -25.28 -9.76
N SER A 306 -0.40 -24.77 -10.26
CA SER A 306 -1.55 -25.56 -10.70
C SER A 306 -2.09 -26.51 -9.61
N LYS A 307 -2.00 -26.12 -8.34
CA LYS A 307 -2.38 -26.96 -7.18
C LYS A 307 -3.16 -26.15 -6.14
N PRO A 308 -4.14 -26.72 -5.43
CA PRO A 308 -4.74 -26.07 -4.26
C PRO A 308 -3.67 -25.70 -3.22
N LEU A 309 -3.97 -24.67 -2.44
CA LEU A 309 -3.11 -24.21 -1.36
C LEU A 309 -2.96 -25.30 -0.28
N PHE A 310 -1.72 -25.71 -0.02
CA PHE A 310 -1.44 -26.69 1.03
C PHE A 310 -1.65 -26.07 2.41
N GLY A 311 -2.28 -26.83 3.32
CA GLY A 311 -2.43 -26.39 4.71
C GLY A 311 -3.33 -25.17 4.91
N TYR A 312 -4.36 -24.97 4.08
CA TYR A 312 -5.26 -23.80 4.14
C TYR A 312 -5.73 -23.44 5.57
N ARG A 313 -6.25 -24.41 6.33
CA ARG A 313 -6.70 -24.18 7.72
C ARG A 313 -5.57 -23.72 8.64
N SER A 314 -4.38 -24.30 8.48
CA SER A 314 -3.18 -23.89 9.22
C SER A 314 -2.77 -22.46 8.85
N MET A 315 -2.88 -22.07 7.58
CA MET A 315 -2.60 -20.70 7.14
C MET A 315 -3.62 -19.68 7.67
N VAL A 316 -4.90 -20.04 7.76
CA VAL A 316 -5.92 -19.20 8.39
C VAL A 316 -5.62 -19.01 9.88
N ALA A 317 -5.33 -20.10 10.61
CA ALA A 317 -4.96 -20.03 12.02
C ALA A 317 -3.70 -19.18 12.25
N ALA A 318 -2.66 -19.36 11.42
CA ALA A 318 -1.45 -18.54 11.48
C ALA A 318 -1.72 -17.05 11.21
N THR A 319 -2.66 -16.73 10.32
CA THR A 319 -3.06 -15.34 10.04
C THR A 319 -3.73 -14.70 11.25
N LEU A 320 -4.66 -15.40 11.89
CA LEU A 320 -5.33 -14.93 13.10
C LEU A 320 -4.37 -14.81 14.28
N PHE A 321 -3.44 -15.76 14.41
CA PHE A 321 -2.38 -15.71 15.41
C PHE A 321 -1.53 -14.43 15.27
N ILE A 322 -1.04 -14.14 14.06
CA ILE A 322 -0.27 -12.91 13.78
C ILE A 322 -1.12 -11.66 14.09
N CYS A 323 -2.40 -11.66 13.69
CA CYS A 323 -3.32 -10.56 13.97
C CYS A 323 -3.39 -10.25 15.48
N ILE A 324 -3.50 -11.26 16.34
CA ILE A 324 -3.61 -11.06 17.79
C ILE A 324 -2.25 -10.65 18.38
N VAL A 325 -1.19 -11.40 18.09
CA VAL A 325 0.12 -11.20 18.73
C VAL A 325 0.81 -9.91 18.26
N SER A 326 0.44 -9.36 17.10
CA SER A 326 0.95 -8.06 16.63
C SER A 326 0.74 -6.92 17.62
N PHE A 327 -0.28 -7.00 18.48
CA PHE A 327 -0.56 -6.05 19.55
C PHE A 327 0.18 -6.35 20.85
N MET A 328 1.12 -7.30 20.89
CA MET A 328 1.78 -7.74 22.13
C MET A 328 3.31 -7.59 22.11
N VAL A 329 3.86 -6.88 21.12
CA VAL A 329 5.31 -6.91 20.84
C VAL A 329 5.93 -5.53 20.58
N TRP A 330 5.16 -4.45 20.60
CA TRP A 330 5.62 -3.13 20.15
C TRP A 330 6.83 -2.56 20.92
N LEU A 331 7.06 -2.98 22.17
CA LEU A 331 8.18 -2.52 22.99
C LEU A 331 9.55 -2.86 22.38
N HIS A 332 9.66 -3.86 21.52
CA HIS A 332 10.93 -4.21 20.89
C HIS A 332 11.54 -3.08 20.05
N HIS A 333 10.76 -2.05 19.68
CA HIS A 333 11.29 -0.89 18.97
C HIS A 333 12.07 0.07 19.86
N PHE A 334 12.08 -0.16 21.18
CA PHE A 334 12.72 0.72 22.13
C PHE A 334 13.30 -0.02 23.35
N PHE A 335 13.86 -1.22 23.14
CA PHE A 335 14.58 -1.95 24.20
C PHE A 335 15.68 -1.11 24.88
N THR A 336 16.25 -0.17 24.13
CA THR A 336 17.31 0.74 24.58
C THR A 336 16.83 1.93 25.43
N MET A 337 15.52 2.06 25.71
CA MET A 337 14.96 3.17 26.50
C MET A 337 14.89 2.89 28.01
N GLY A 338 15.61 1.87 28.51
CA GLY A 338 15.83 1.67 29.94
C GLY A 338 14.70 0.94 30.69
N ALA A 339 13.82 0.23 29.98
CA ALA A 339 12.88 -0.69 30.63
C ALA A 339 13.63 -1.81 31.38
N GLY A 340 13.01 -2.36 32.43
CA GLY A 340 13.60 -3.43 33.25
C GLY A 340 13.87 -4.70 32.43
N ALA A 341 14.83 -5.52 32.90
CA ALA A 341 15.25 -6.75 32.22
C ALA A 341 14.08 -7.71 31.96
N ASP A 342 13.16 -7.86 32.92
CA ASP A 342 11.99 -8.73 32.80
C ASP A 342 11.05 -8.28 31.68
N VAL A 343 10.84 -6.96 31.54
CA VAL A 343 10.00 -6.38 30.47
C VAL A 343 10.65 -6.62 29.11
N ASN A 344 11.95 -6.33 28.98
CA ASN A 344 12.69 -6.57 27.74
C ASN A 344 12.68 -8.06 27.36
N ALA A 345 12.86 -8.96 28.33
CA ALA A 345 12.81 -10.40 28.10
C ALA A 345 11.42 -10.85 27.63
N ALA A 346 10.34 -10.39 28.28
CA ALA A 346 8.98 -10.75 27.93
C ALA A 346 8.63 -10.35 26.48
N PHE A 347 8.93 -9.11 26.11
CA PHE A 347 8.67 -8.61 24.75
C PHE A 347 9.61 -9.24 23.71
N GLY A 348 10.86 -9.54 24.05
CA GLY A 348 11.79 -10.26 23.16
C GLY A 348 11.31 -11.69 22.85
N ILE A 349 10.84 -12.42 23.86
CA ILE A 349 10.26 -13.76 23.70
C ILE A 349 8.98 -13.69 22.86
N ALA A 350 8.06 -12.77 23.19
CA ALA A 350 6.82 -12.60 22.45
C ALA A 350 7.07 -12.27 20.96
N THR A 351 8.06 -11.43 20.67
CA THR A 351 8.47 -11.09 19.30
C THR A 351 9.01 -12.31 18.55
N SER A 352 9.85 -13.11 19.21
CA SER A 352 10.41 -14.33 18.63
C SER A 352 9.33 -15.37 18.31
N ILE A 353 8.29 -15.46 19.15
CA ILE A 353 7.15 -16.37 18.97
C ILE A 353 6.36 -16.05 17.68
N ILE A 354 6.26 -14.78 17.27
CA ILE A 354 5.56 -14.43 16.01
C ILE A 354 6.19 -15.11 14.79
N ALA A 355 7.50 -15.34 14.80
CA ALA A 355 8.22 -15.94 13.69
C ALA A 355 7.68 -17.34 13.33
N VAL A 356 7.11 -18.07 14.31
CA VAL A 356 6.48 -19.38 14.10
C VAL A 356 5.29 -19.27 13.15
N GLY A 357 4.41 -18.29 13.34
CA GLY A 357 3.23 -18.09 12.49
C GLY A 357 3.61 -17.81 11.05
N THR A 358 4.66 -17.03 10.84
CA THR A 358 5.16 -16.71 9.49
C THR A 358 5.91 -17.89 8.87
N GLY A 359 6.69 -18.64 9.66
CA GLY A 359 7.40 -19.85 9.21
C GLY A 359 6.44 -20.91 8.68
N VAL A 360 5.33 -21.16 9.38
CA VAL A 360 4.26 -22.07 8.93
C VAL A 360 3.74 -21.69 7.54
N LYS A 361 3.56 -20.39 7.25
CA LYS A 361 3.12 -19.93 5.93
C LYS A 361 4.18 -20.21 4.85
N ILE A 362 5.45 -19.94 5.12
CA ILE A 362 6.56 -20.22 4.19
C ILE A 362 6.59 -21.70 3.80
N TYR A 363 6.51 -22.61 4.78
CA TYR A 363 6.47 -24.05 4.50
C TYR A 363 5.22 -24.46 3.73
N ASN A 364 4.05 -23.93 4.06
CA ASN A 364 2.82 -24.22 3.32
C ASN A 364 2.91 -23.76 1.86
N TRP A 365 3.54 -22.63 1.56
CA TRP A 365 3.81 -22.21 0.17
C TRP A 365 4.81 -23.14 -0.53
N MET A 366 5.89 -23.55 0.14
CA MET A 366 6.83 -24.55 -0.42
C MET A 366 6.11 -25.86 -0.74
N PHE A 367 5.31 -26.37 0.18
CA PHE A 367 4.54 -27.59 -0.03
C PHE A 367 3.43 -27.42 -1.06
N THR A 368 2.91 -26.21 -1.29
CA THR A 368 1.99 -25.93 -2.40
C THR A 368 2.69 -26.08 -3.76
N MET A 369 3.94 -25.61 -3.87
CA MET A 369 4.74 -25.78 -5.09
C MET A 369 5.18 -27.24 -5.31
N TYR A 370 5.52 -27.95 -4.23
CA TYR A 370 5.95 -29.35 -4.28
C TYR A 370 4.91 -30.24 -4.95
N GLY A 371 5.32 -31.07 -5.92
CA GLY A 371 4.43 -31.94 -6.69
C GLY A 371 3.47 -31.22 -7.65
N GLY A 372 3.55 -29.89 -7.77
CA GLY A 372 2.81 -29.10 -8.75
C GLY A 372 3.55 -28.96 -10.09
N ARG A 373 2.94 -28.23 -11.03
CA ARG A 373 3.57 -27.82 -12.31
C ARG A 373 3.78 -26.32 -12.29
N ILE A 374 5.01 -25.89 -11.97
CA ILE A 374 5.36 -24.49 -11.76
C ILE A 374 5.53 -23.79 -13.11
N ARG A 375 4.71 -22.76 -13.35
CA ARG A 375 4.82 -21.85 -14.49
C ARG A 375 5.56 -20.58 -14.07
N PHE A 376 6.77 -20.38 -14.59
CA PHE A 376 7.63 -19.22 -14.29
C PHE A 376 7.20 -17.95 -15.05
N ALA A 377 5.97 -17.51 -14.78
CA ALA A 377 5.46 -16.21 -15.20
C ALA A 377 5.94 -15.10 -14.25
N THR A 378 5.90 -13.84 -14.68
CA THR A 378 6.33 -12.68 -13.88
C THR A 378 5.76 -12.65 -12.45
N PRO A 379 4.45 -12.88 -12.20
CA PRO A 379 3.93 -12.93 -10.82
C PRO A 379 4.59 -14.01 -9.95
N MET A 380 4.87 -15.18 -10.54
CA MET A 380 5.52 -16.28 -9.82
C MET A 380 6.98 -15.96 -9.49
N LEU A 381 7.68 -15.22 -10.36
CA LEU A 381 9.05 -14.77 -10.08
C LEU A 381 9.11 -13.83 -8.88
N TRP A 382 8.19 -12.85 -8.80
CA TRP A 382 8.06 -11.99 -7.63
C TRP A 382 7.81 -12.80 -6.35
N SER A 383 6.94 -13.82 -6.41
CA SER A 383 6.68 -14.72 -5.27
C SER A 383 7.90 -15.54 -4.84
N LEU A 384 8.70 -16.04 -5.80
CA LEU A 384 9.93 -16.78 -5.49
C LEU A 384 11.00 -15.84 -4.91
N GLY A 385 11.16 -14.65 -5.48
CA GLY A 385 12.05 -13.61 -4.95
C GLY A 385 11.66 -13.20 -3.54
N PHE A 386 10.36 -13.10 -3.26
CA PHE A 386 9.81 -12.88 -1.92
C PHE A 386 10.26 -13.98 -0.96
N MET A 387 10.01 -15.25 -1.27
CA MET A 387 10.30 -16.34 -0.33
C MET A 387 11.75 -16.35 0.14
N VAL A 388 12.70 -16.16 -0.78
CA VAL A 388 14.13 -16.13 -0.44
C VAL A 388 14.47 -14.87 0.37
N THR A 389 14.06 -13.71 -0.12
CA THR A 389 14.41 -12.41 0.48
C THR A 389 13.80 -12.27 1.86
N PHE A 390 12.50 -12.56 1.99
CA PHE A 390 11.76 -12.43 3.23
C PHE A 390 12.25 -13.40 4.31
N VAL A 391 12.71 -14.61 3.97
CA VAL A 391 13.31 -15.51 4.97
C VAL A 391 14.60 -14.94 5.54
N ILE A 392 15.48 -14.38 4.69
CA ILE A 392 16.71 -13.72 5.12
C ILE A 392 16.38 -12.49 5.99
N GLY A 393 15.41 -11.67 5.56
CA GLY A 393 14.90 -10.55 6.37
C GLY A 393 14.32 -11.01 7.70
N GLY A 394 13.52 -12.07 7.71
CA GLY A 394 12.92 -12.64 8.92
C GLY A 394 13.97 -13.14 9.92
N MET A 395 15.01 -13.83 9.45
CA MET A 395 16.11 -14.30 10.30
C MET A 395 16.84 -13.14 11.01
N THR A 396 17.10 -12.04 10.29
CA THR A 396 17.72 -10.85 10.90
C THR A 396 16.78 -10.14 11.87
N GLY A 397 15.47 -10.22 11.67
CA GLY A 397 14.46 -9.69 12.60
C GLY A 397 14.38 -10.49 13.90
N VAL A 398 14.48 -11.81 13.82
CA VAL A 398 14.57 -12.66 15.02
C VAL A 398 15.83 -12.36 15.83
N LEU A 399 16.95 -12.03 15.17
CA LEU A 399 18.14 -11.56 15.87
C LEU A 399 17.90 -10.22 16.61
N LEU A 400 17.23 -9.26 15.96
CA LEU A 400 16.87 -7.98 16.58
C LEU A 400 15.81 -8.11 17.69
N ALA A 401 15.05 -9.20 17.72
CA ALA A 401 14.14 -9.51 18.82
C ALA A 401 14.85 -9.89 20.12
N VAL A 402 16.16 -10.16 20.08
CA VAL A 402 16.98 -10.51 21.25
C VAL A 402 17.56 -9.23 21.86
N PRO A 403 17.11 -8.78 23.05
CA PRO A 403 17.48 -7.46 23.58
C PRO A 403 18.98 -7.21 23.70
N PRO A 404 19.83 -8.16 24.17
CA PRO A 404 21.28 -7.97 24.19
C PRO A 404 21.90 -7.72 22.81
N ALA A 405 21.35 -8.32 21.76
CA ALA A 405 21.80 -8.07 20.39
C ALA A 405 21.27 -6.71 19.90
N ASP A 406 20.01 -6.38 20.18
CA ASP A 406 19.44 -5.09 19.84
C ASP A 406 20.23 -3.94 20.49
N PHE A 407 20.71 -4.06 21.72
CA PHE A 407 21.54 -3.01 22.34
C PHE A 407 22.76 -2.59 21.52
N LEU A 408 23.30 -3.50 20.69
CA LEU A 408 24.41 -3.21 19.78
C LEU A 408 23.93 -2.77 18.39
N LEU A 409 22.83 -3.34 17.91
CA LEU A 409 22.35 -3.17 16.53
C LEU A 409 21.32 -2.05 16.40
N HIS A 410 20.75 -1.58 17.51
CA HIS A 410 19.71 -0.57 17.56
C HIS A 410 20.16 0.70 16.85
N ASN A 411 19.34 1.19 15.92
CA ASN A 411 19.63 2.36 15.08
C ASN A 411 20.91 2.29 14.22
N SER A 412 21.58 1.14 14.13
CA SER A 412 22.62 0.91 13.11
C SER A 412 22.01 0.74 11.72
N LEU A 413 22.84 0.71 10.68
CA LEU A 413 22.39 0.33 9.33
C LEU A 413 21.94 -1.14 9.23
N PHE A 414 22.21 -1.98 10.24
CA PHE A 414 21.66 -3.34 10.31
C PHE A 414 20.13 -3.31 10.44
N LEU A 415 19.60 -2.42 11.30
CA LEU A 415 18.15 -2.21 11.44
C LEU A 415 17.53 -1.73 10.12
N VAL A 416 18.19 -0.78 9.45
CA VAL A 416 17.72 -0.25 8.16
C VAL A 416 17.71 -1.36 7.11
N ALA A 417 18.77 -2.16 7.02
CA ALA A 417 18.86 -3.30 6.11
C ALA A 417 17.76 -4.35 6.39
N HIS A 418 17.59 -4.72 7.65
CA HIS A 418 16.54 -5.65 8.08
C HIS A 418 15.15 -5.20 7.63
N PHE A 419 14.77 -3.97 7.99
CA PHE A 419 13.43 -3.45 7.71
C PHE A 419 13.18 -3.32 6.20
N HIS A 420 14.15 -2.83 5.42
CA HIS A 420 14.01 -2.77 3.97
C HIS A 420 13.92 -4.16 3.34
N ASN A 421 14.59 -5.15 3.91
CA ASN A 421 14.52 -6.53 3.43
C ASN A 421 13.11 -7.11 3.57
N VAL A 422 12.49 -6.95 4.73
CA VAL A 422 11.12 -7.44 4.95
C VAL A 422 10.04 -6.59 4.25
N ILE A 423 10.19 -5.27 4.14
CA ILE A 423 9.20 -4.42 3.46
C ILE A 423 9.32 -4.52 1.94
N ILE A 424 10.52 -4.43 1.37
CA ILE A 424 10.69 -4.53 -0.09
C ILE A 424 10.37 -5.96 -0.53
N GLY A 425 11.00 -6.95 0.12
CA GLY A 425 10.81 -8.35 -0.22
C GLY A 425 9.41 -8.88 0.11
N GLY A 426 8.81 -8.47 1.23
CA GLY A 426 7.48 -8.93 1.66
C GLY A 426 6.34 -8.15 1.04
N VAL A 427 6.34 -6.82 1.18
CA VAL A 427 5.20 -5.97 0.80
C VAL A 427 5.28 -5.58 -0.67
N LEU A 428 6.40 -4.99 -1.08
CA LEU A 428 6.54 -4.37 -2.40
C LEU A 428 6.60 -5.43 -3.53
N PHE A 429 7.33 -6.53 -3.33
CA PHE A 429 7.30 -7.66 -4.28
C PHE A 429 5.90 -8.30 -4.33
N GLY A 430 5.19 -8.38 -3.21
CA GLY A 430 3.81 -8.87 -3.16
C GLY A 430 2.85 -7.96 -3.91
N ALA A 431 2.99 -6.65 -3.74
CA ALA A 431 2.22 -5.66 -4.47
C ALA A 431 2.50 -5.73 -5.99
N PHE A 432 3.74 -5.89 -6.43
CA PHE A 432 4.07 -6.07 -7.85
C PHE A 432 3.63 -7.43 -8.40
N ALA A 433 3.65 -8.50 -7.59
CA ALA A 433 3.06 -9.79 -7.94
C ALA A 433 1.55 -9.64 -8.19
N GLY A 434 0.83 -8.99 -7.28
CA GLY A 434 -0.60 -8.74 -7.39
C GLY A 434 -0.95 -7.79 -8.54
N TYR A 435 -0.21 -6.70 -8.69
CA TYR A 435 -0.30 -5.77 -9.81
C TYR A 435 -0.23 -6.52 -11.14
N THR A 436 0.80 -7.36 -11.32
CA THR A 436 0.99 -8.11 -12.57
C THR A 436 -0.06 -9.21 -12.76
N TYR A 437 -0.44 -9.88 -11.67
CA TYR A 437 -1.42 -10.97 -11.69
C TYR A 437 -2.82 -10.48 -12.06
N TRP A 438 -3.29 -9.39 -11.45
CA TRP A 438 -4.63 -8.85 -11.65
C TRP A 438 -4.71 -7.69 -12.66
N PHE A 439 -3.60 -7.28 -13.29
CA PHE A 439 -3.62 -6.29 -14.38
C PHE A 439 -4.65 -6.59 -15.48
N PRO A 440 -4.77 -7.85 -15.98
CA PRO A 440 -5.77 -8.18 -16.98
C PRO A 440 -7.20 -8.00 -16.48
N LYS A 441 -7.44 -8.25 -15.19
CA LYS A 441 -8.75 -8.08 -14.57
C LYS A 441 -9.15 -6.60 -14.52
N ALA A 442 -8.21 -5.69 -14.29
CA ALA A 442 -8.49 -4.25 -14.28
C ALA A 442 -8.67 -3.66 -15.69
N PHE A 443 -7.83 -4.06 -16.66
CA PHE A 443 -7.73 -3.35 -17.96
C PHE A 443 -8.06 -4.21 -19.20
N GLY A 444 -8.27 -5.52 -19.05
CA GLY A 444 -8.62 -6.42 -20.15
C GLY A 444 -7.45 -6.94 -20.99
N PHE A 445 -6.21 -6.69 -20.60
CA PHE A 445 -5.01 -7.19 -21.29
C PHE A 445 -3.86 -7.50 -20.31
N ARG A 446 -2.97 -8.40 -20.71
CA ARG A 446 -1.78 -8.78 -19.92
C ARG A 446 -0.65 -7.77 -20.07
N LEU A 447 0.20 -7.70 -19.05
CA LEU A 447 1.47 -6.98 -19.15
C LEU A 447 2.48 -7.78 -19.98
N HIS A 448 3.40 -7.07 -20.63
CA HIS A 448 4.45 -7.64 -21.45
C HIS A 448 5.44 -8.43 -20.58
N GLU A 449 5.58 -9.73 -20.87
CA GLU A 449 6.30 -10.67 -20.03
C GLU A 449 7.83 -10.42 -20.02
N GLY A 450 8.44 -10.13 -21.18
CA GLY A 450 9.90 -9.90 -21.27
C GLY A 450 10.39 -8.74 -20.40
N TRP A 451 9.80 -7.55 -20.57
CA TRP A 451 10.06 -6.39 -19.71
C TRP A 451 9.71 -6.62 -18.23
N GLY A 452 8.67 -7.41 -17.92
CA GLY A 452 8.33 -7.78 -16.54
C GLY A 452 9.42 -8.61 -15.87
N LYS A 453 9.95 -9.62 -16.57
CA LYS A 453 11.08 -10.42 -16.09
C LYS A 453 12.34 -9.60 -15.91
N LEU A 454 12.61 -8.67 -16.84
CA LEU A 454 13.76 -7.78 -16.74
C LEU A 454 13.64 -6.85 -15.51
N ALA A 455 12.47 -6.23 -15.32
CA ALA A 455 12.19 -5.40 -14.15
C ALA A 455 12.41 -6.19 -12.85
N PHE A 456 11.86 -7.41 -12.76
CA PHE A 456 12.08 -8.31 -11.63
C PHE A 456 13.56 -8.55 -11.34
N TRP A 457 14.35 -8.99 -12.33
CA TRP A 457 15.75 -9.36 -12.10
C TRP A 457 16.61 -8.15 -11.72
N LEU A 458 16.41 -7.00 -12.37
CA LEU A 458 17.12 -5.77 -12.02
C LEU A 458 16.75 -5.30 -10.62
N THR A 459 15.47 -5.33 -10.25
CA THR A 459 15.03 -4.98 -8.90
C THR A 459 15.59 -5.94 -7.85
N LEU A 460 15.57 -7.26 -8.11
CA LEU A 460 16.09 -8.26 -7.18
C LEU A 460 17.60 -8.11 -6.97
N ILE A 461 18.38 -8.06 -8.05
CA ILE A 461 19.84 -7.93 -7.98
C ILE A 461 20.22 -6.59 -7.35
N GLY A 462 19.59 -5.50 -7.79
CA GLY A 462 19.80 -4.17 -7.22
C GLY A 462 19.45 -4.10 -5.73
N PHE A 463 18.38 -4.79 -5.30
CA PHE A 463 18.02 -4.89 -3.89
C PHE A 463 19.13 -5.54 -3.06
N TYR A 464 19.64 -6.71 -3.46
CA TYR A 464 20.71 -7.39 -2.72
C TYR A 464 22.00 -6.56 -2.73
N ALA A 465 22.38 -6.01 -3.89
CA ALA A 465 23.55 -5.14 -4.01
C ALA A 465 23.41 -3.85 -3.17
N THR A 466 22.19 -3.36 -2.95
CA THR A 466 21.95 -2.17 -2.12
C THR A 466 22.00 -2.49 -0.63
N PHE A 467 21.25 -3.50 -0.17
CA PHE A 467 20.96 -3.68 1.25
C PHE A 467 21.83 -4.71 1.96
N VAL A 468 22.44 -5.68 1.26
CA VAL A 468 23.39 -6.61 1.89
C VAL A 468 24.63 -5.88 2.44
N PRO A 469 25.25 -4.93 1.70
CA PRO A 469 26.33 -4.11 2.25
C PRO A 469 25.92 -3.35 3.53
N LEU A 470 24.65 -2.99 3.67
CA LEU A 470 24.16 -2.25 4.83
C LEU A 470 24.10 -3.11 6.11
N TYR A 471 23.90 -4.43 5.99
CA TYR A 471 24.09 -5.33 7.14
C TYR A 471 25.55 -5.32 7.60
N ALA A 472 26.50 -5.45 6.68
CA ALA A 472 27.93 -5.50 7.00
C ALA A 472 28.39 -4.19 7.66
N VAL A 473 28.07 -3.04 7.05
CA VAL A 473 28.49 -1.74 7.60
C VAL A 473 27.76 -1.39 8.90
N GLY A 474 26.53 -1.89 9.09
CA GLY A 474 25.80 -1.78 10.36
C GLY A 474 26.50 -2.53 11.49
N LEU A 475 27.03 -3.72 11.22
CA LEU A 475 27.86 -4.48 12.18
C LEU A 475 29.20 -3.80 12.47
N LEU A 476 29.73 -3.02 11.52
CA LEU A 476 30.91 -2.18 11.69
C LEU A 476 30.63 -0.86 12.43
N GLY A 477 29.40 -0.65 12.92
CA GLY A 477 29.03 0.49 13.76
C GLY A 477 28.48 1.72 13.02
N MET A 478 28.25 1.64 11.70
CA MET A 478 27.64 2.76 10.98
C MET A 478 26.17 2.95 11.39
N THR A 479 25.85 4.11 11.96
CA THR A 479 24.50 4.45 12.41
C THR A 479 23.64 5.04 11.28
N ARG A 480 22.32 4.98 11.47
CA ARG A 480 21.35 5.57 10.52
C ARG A 480 21.42 7.10 10.52
N ARG A 481 20.91 7.70 9.44
CA ARG A 481 20.69 9.15 9.29
C ARG A 481 21.94 10.03 9.29
N MET A 482 23.13 9.45 9.10
CA MET A 482 24.35 10.23 8.88
C MET A 482 24.39 10.77 7.45
N GLN A 483 24.62 12.09 7.33
CA GLN A 483 24.70 12.81 6.06
C GLN A 483 26.10 12.73 5.42
N HIS A 484 27.16 12.66 6.24
CA HIS A 484 28.56 12.41 5.86
C HIS A 484 29.21 11.44 6.86
N PHE A 485 30.36 10.88 6.50
CA PHE A 485 31.16 10.02 7.37
C PHE A 485 32.64 10.03 6.97
N ASP A 486 33.51 9.79 7.95
CA ASP A 486 34.96 9.84 7.76
C ASP A 486 35.67 8.50 7.92
N VAL A 487 34.93 7.44 8.26
CA VAL A 487 35.49 6.10 8.52
C VAL A 487 35.78 5.37 7.19
N PRO A 488 37.06 5.15 6.82
CA PRO A 488 37.41 4.60 5.51
C PRO A 488 36.92 3.16 5.30
N ALA A 489 36.82 2.37 6.37
CA ALA A 489 36.35 0.99 6.31
C ALA A 489 34.90 0.84 5.83
N TRP A 490 34.08 1.89 5.98
CA TRP A 490 32.68 1.88 5.54
C TRP A 490 32.52 2.21 4.06
N TYR A 491 33.47 2.97 3.50
CA TYR A 491 33.33 3.56 2.17
C TYR A 491 33.11 2.53 1.04
N PRO A 492 33.85 1.40 0.98
CA PRO A 492 33.61 0.38 -0.05
C PRO A 492 32.19 -0.19 -0.02
N TRP A 493 31.63 -0.43 1.17
CA TRP A 493 30.27 -0.94 1.34
C TRP A 493 29.22 0.07 0.88
N VAL A 494 29.43 1.35 1.20
CA VAL A 494 28.54 2.44 0.78
C VAL A 494 28.56 2.61 -0.75
N LEU A 495 29.73 2.47 -1.40
CA LEU A 495 29.84 2.51 -2.85
C LEU A 495 29.11 1.35 -3.53
N VAL A 496 29.24 0.12 -3.01
CA VAL A 496 28.48 -1.03 -3.52
C VAL A 496 26.98 -0.81 -3.35
N ALA A 497 26.56 -0.26 -2.20
CA ALA A 497 25.15 0.08 -1.98
C ALA A 497 24.65 1.15 -2.96
N GLY A 498 25.48 2.14 -3.30
CA GLY A 498 25.21 3.14 -4.33
C GLY A 498 25.08 2.54 -5.73
N ALA A 499 25.96 1.61 -6.10
CA ALA A 499 25.86 0.88 -7.37
C ALA A 499 24.60 0.01 -7.45
N GLY A 500 24.24 -0.67 -6.35
CA GLY A 500 23.00 -1.41 -6.24
C GLY A 500 21.77 -0.54 -6.50
N MET A 501 21.77 0.70 -6.00
CA MET A 501 20.68 1.65 -6.22
C MET A 501 20.51 2.01 -7.71
N LEU A 502 21.60 2.13 -8.47
CA LEU A 502 21.55 2.36 -9.92
C LEU A 502 20.94 1.17 -10.67
N ILE A 503 21.24 -0.05 -10.24
CA ILE A 503 20.64 -1.28 -10.80
C ILE A 503 19.14 -1.31 -10.50
N THR A 504 18.73 -0.99 -9.27
CA THR A 504 17.31 -0.87 -8.92
C THR A 504 16.61 0.21 -9.75
N ALA A 505 17.28 1.34 -10.02
CA ALA A 505 16.73 2.40 -10.86
C ALA A 505 16.49 1.93 -12.29
N ALA A 506 17.40 1.13 -12.86
CA ALA A 506 17.18 0.48 -14.14
C ALA A 506 15.97 -0.49 -14.11
N GLY A 507 15.74 -1.17 -12.99
CA GLY A 507 14.55 -2.00 -12.76
C GLY A 507 13.24 -1.19 -12.77
N VAL A 508 13.23 -0.02 -12.10
CA VAL A 508 12.08 0.90 -12.13
C VAL A 508 11.82 1.41 -13.54
N VAL A 509 12.86 1.77 -14.30
CA VAL A 509 12.72 2.17 -15.71
C VAL A 509 12.17 1.02 -16.56
N ALA A 510 12.66 -0.21 -16.37
CA ALA A 510 12.12 -1.38 -17.06
C ALA A 510 10.64 -1.64 -16.73
N GLN A 511 10.21 -1.38 -15.48
CA GLN A 511 8.81 -1.48 -15.05
C GLN A 511 7.91 -0.43 -15.74
N ILE A 512 8.40 0.80 -15.92
CA ILE A 512 7.70 1.85 -16.67
C ILE A 512 7.60 1.46 -18.16
N ILE A 513 8.71 1.01 -18.75
CA ILE A 513 8.73 0.56 -20.15
C ILE A 513 7.76 -0.61 -20.36
N GLN A 514 7.69 -1.56 -19.40
CA GLN A 514 6.72 -2.65 -19.45
C GLN A 514 5.30 -2.12 -19.60
N LEU A 515 4.89 -1.15 -18.77
CA LEU A 515 3.54 -0.59 -18.81
C LEU A 515 3.28 0.09 -20.16
N VAL A 516 4.20 0.94 -20.63
CA VAL A 516 4.06 1.66 -21.91
C VAL A 516 3.93 0.70 -23.10
N VAL A 517 4.80 -0.30 -23.18
CA VAL A 517 4.78 -1.31 -24.25
C VAL A 517 3.49 -2.14 -24.19
N SER A 518 3.04 -2.51 -22.99
CA SER A 518 1.81 -3.27 -22.80
C SER A 518 0.57 -2.49 -23.26
N ILE A 519 0.50 -1.19 -22.96
CA ILE A 519 -0.60 -0.32 -23.43
C ILE A 519 -0.59 -0.21 -24.95
N ARG A 520 0.60 -0.05 -25.57
CA ARG A 520 0.75 0.00 -27.03
C ARG A 520 0.34 -1.31 -27.71
N GLN A 521 0.63 -2.45 -27.07
CA GLN A 521 0.34 -3.80 -27.60
C GLN A 521 -0.94 -4.42 -27.01
N ARG A 522 -1.83 -3.61 -26.41
CA ARG A 522 -3.02 -4.09 -25.67
C ARG A 522 -3.93 -5.02 -26.48
N ALA A 523 -4.02 -4.82 -27.80
CA ALA A 523 -4.84 -5.67 -28.67
C ALA A 523 -4.28 -7.09 -28.79
N ALA A 524 -2.96 -7.24 -28.88
CA ALA A 524 -2.28 -8.54 -28.97
C ALA A 524 -2.22 -9.25 -27.61
N LEU A 525 -2.21 -8.48 -26.51
CA LEU A 525 -2.14 -9.00 -25.14
C LEU A 525 -3.51 -9.17 -24.48
N ARG A 526 -4.60 -8.99 -25.24
CA ARG A 526 -5.97 -9.00 -24.74
C ARG A 526 -6.33 -10.33 -24.07
N ASP A 527 -7.04 -10.25 -22.96
CA ASP A 527 -7.74 -11.39 -22.35
C ASP A 527 -9.15 -11.48 -22.94
N ALA A 528 -9.44 -12.58 -23.63
CA ALA A 528 -10.75 -12.83 -24.25
C ALA A 528 -11.68 -13.68 -23.39
N THR A 529 -11.18 -14.36 -22.36
CA THR A 529 -11.94 -15.36 -21.59
C THR A 529 -12.37 -14.86 -20.20
N GLY A 530 -11.65 -13.86 -19.68
CA GLY A 530 -11.76 -13.42 -18.30
C GLY A 530 -10.85 -14.19 -17.33
N ASP A 531 -10.14 -15.19 -17.84
CA ASP A 531 -9.23 -16.06 -17.09
C ASP A 531 -7.95 -16.36 -17.91
N PRO A 532 -6.97 -15.44 -17.86
CA PRO A 532 -5.75 -15.55 -18.65
C PRO A 532 -4.72 -16.50 -18.02
N TRP A 533 -4.94 -16.94 -16.78
CA TRP A 533 -3.97 -17.69 -15.99
C TRP A 533 -4.43 -19.11 -15.64
N ASP A 534 -5.65 -19.51 -16.01
CA ASP A 534 -6.30 -20.71 -15.46
C ASP A 534 -6.42 -20.62 -13.93
N GLY A 535 -6.98 -19.51 -13.44
CA GLY A 535 -7.15 -19.19 -12.03
C GLY A 535 -8.18 -20.05 -11.30
N ARG A 536 -8.14 -20.03 -9.96
CA ARG A 536 -8.94 -20.93 -9.08
C ARG A 536 -10.11 -20.25 -8.37
N SER A 537 -10.05 -18.93 -8.21
CA SER A 537 -10.94 -18.09 -7.42
C SER A 537 -11.97 -17.32 -8.26
N LEU A 538 -12.99 -16.75 -7.62
CA LEU A 538 -14.20 -16.20 -8.27
C LEU A 538 -13.95 -14.96 -9.15
N GLU A 539 -12.89 -14.20 -8.93
CA GLU A 539 -12.59 -13.04 -9.79
C GLU A 539 -12.34 -13.45 -11.25
N TRP A 540 -11.83 -14.66 -11.48
CA TRP A 540 -11.63 -15.23 -12.81
C TRP A 540 -12.92 -15.75 -13.44
N ALA A 541 -14.02 -15.82 -12.67
CA ALA A 541 -15.34 -16.15 -13.19
C ALA A 541 -16.02 -14.99 -13.93
N THR A 542 -15.50 -13.76 -13.80
CA THR A 542 -16.00 -12.54 -14.48
C THR A 542 -15.23 -12.27 -15.78
N PRO A 543 -15.74 -11.43 -16.71
CA PRO A 543 -14.96 -10.99 -17.86
C PRO A 543 -13.78 -10.08 -17.44
N SER A 544 -12.93 -9.73 -18.40
CA SER A 544 -11.78 -8.84 -18.19
C SER A 544 -11.89 -7.63 -19.14
N PRO A 545 -12.24 -6.42 -18.66
CA PRO A 545 -12.61 -6.09 -17.28
C PRO A 545 -14.04 -6.56 -16.88
N PRO A 546 -14.33 -6.69 -15.57
CA PRO A 546 -15.67 -7.01 -15.07
C PRO A 546 -16.69 -5.89 -15.37
N PRO A 547 -17.98 -6.21 -15.51
CA PRO A 547 -19.03 -5.20 -15.60
C PRO A 547 -19.20 -4.47 -14.25
N VAL A 548 -19.96 -3.36 -14.25
CA VAL A 548 -20.14 -2.51 -13.06
C VAL A 548 -20.67 -3.29 -11.86
N PHE A 549 -21.57 -4.25 -12.12
CA PHE A 549 -22.23 -5.10 -11.12
C PHE A 549 -21.46 -6.38 -10.77
N ASN A 550 -20.26 -6.59 -11.33
CA ASN A 550 -19.42 -7.79 -11.21
C ASN A 550 -20.07 -9.08 -11.71
N PHE A 551 -21.09 -9.58 -11.01
CA PHE A 551 -21.79 -10.83 -11.28
C PHE A 551 -23.27 -10.56 -11.61
N ALA A 552 -23.74 -11.06 -12.75
CA ALA A 552 -25.13 -10.95 -13.17
C ALA A 552 -26.07 -11.65 -12.17
N ALA A 553 -25.72 -12.90 -11.82
CA ALA A 553 -26.32 -13.65 -10.71
C ALA A 553 -25.23 -13.99 -9.68
N LEU A 554 -25.57 -13.89 -8.40
CA LEU A 554 -24.61 -14.19 -7.33
C LEU A 554 -24.20 -15.67 -7.39
N PRO A 555 -22.89 -15.98 -7.30
CA PRO A 555 -22.43 -17.36 -7.33
C PRO A 555 -22.83 -18.09 -6.06
N HIS A 556 -23.43 -19.28 -6.19
CA HIS A 556 -23.58 -20.19 -5.05
C HIS A 556 -22.27 -20.95 -4.82
N VAL A 557 -21.64 -20.73 -3.67
CA VAL A 557 -20.30 -21.24 -3.37
C VAL A 557 -20.34 -22.63 -2.77
N GLU A 558 -19.72 -23.58 -3.48
CA GLU A 558 -19.54 -24.97 -3.07
C GLU A 558 -18.04 -25.32 -3.00
N GLY A 559 -17.62 -25.87 -1.85
CA GLY A 559 -16.23 -26.27 -1.62
C GLY A 559 -15.28 -25.09 -1.34
N GLU A 560 -13.98 -25.40 -1.27
CA GLU A 560 -12.91 -24.42 -0.96
C GLU A 560 -12.39 -23.70 -2.21
N GLU A 561 -12.54 -24.29 -3.41
CA GLU A 561 -12.10 -23.71 -4.69
C GLU A 561 -13.28 -23.48 -5.64
N PRO A 562 -14.10 -22.44 -5.39
CA PRO A 562 -15.40 -22.29 -6.03
C PRO A 562 -15.33 -22.21 -7.56
N TYR A 563 -14.44 -21.38 -8.11
CA TYR A 563 -14.34 -21.24 -9.56
C TYR A 563 -13.65 -22.44 -10.21
N TRP A 564 -12.66 -23.04 -9.56
CA TRP A 564 -12.03 -24.26 -10.06
C TRP A 564 -13.05 -25.39 -10.24
N ASN A 565 -13.91 -25.62 -9.25
CA ASN A 565 -14.98 -26.63 -9.33
C ASN A 565 -15.98 -26.33 -10.45
N ILE A 566 -16.39 -25.07 -10.61
CA ILE A 566 -17.26 -24.63 -11.71
C ILE A 566 -16.62 -24.94 -13.06
N LYS A 567 -15.32 -24.63 -13.19
CA LYS A 567 -14.56 -24.81 -14.42
C LYS A 567 -14.37 -26.29 -14.78
N GLN A 568 -14.03 -27.14 -13.81
CA GLN A 568 -13.85 -28.58 -14.08
C GLN A 568 -15.17 -29.23 -14.49
N ARG A 569 -16.28 -28.95 -13.79
CA ARG A 569 -17.61 -29.45 -14.20
C ARG A 569 -17.96 -29.01 -15.62
N ALA A 570 -17.68 -27.74 -15.99
CA ALA A 570 -17.94 -27.23 -17.33
C ALA A 570 -17.09 -27.92 -18.41
N ARG A 571 -15.83 -28.26 -18.10
CA ARG A 571 -14.93 -29.03 -18.98
C ARG A 571 -15.39 -30.47 -19.14
N GLU A 572 -15.73 -31.15 -18.05
CA GLU A 572 -16.19 -32.54 -18.05
C GLU A 572 -17.51 -32.70 -18.82
N GLN A 573 -18.44 -31.75 -18.67
CA GLN A 573 -19.74 -31.77 -19.33
C GLN A 573 -19.73 -31.12 -20.72
N ASN A 574 -18.59 -30.54 -21.13
CA ASN A 574 -18.43 -29.70 -22.32
C ASN A 574 -19.57 -28.65 -22.49
N ARG A 575 -20.02 -28.07 -21.38
CA ARG A 575 -21.17 -27.17 -21.32
C ARG A 575 -21.02 -26.20 -20.15
N LEU A 576 -21.37 -24.93 -20.37
CA LEU A 576 -21.48 -23.95 -19.30
C LEU A 576 -22.76 -24.20 -18.48
N ARG A 577 -22.76 -23.81 -17.20
CA ARG A 577 -23.98 -23.75 -16.37
C ARG A 577 -25.10 -23.02 -17.09
N ASP A 578 -26.35 -23.38 -16.81
CA ASP A 578 -27.52 -22.77 -17.42
C ASP A 578 -27.56 -21.24 -17.23
N GLU A 579 -28.28 -20.56 -18.12
CA GLU A 579 -28.50 -19.12 -17.95
C GLU A 579 -29.27 -18.90 -16.65
N PRO A 580 -28.78 -18.00 -15.76
CA PRO A 580 -29.54 -17.67 -14.58
C PRO A 580 -30.78 -16.87 -14.96
N GLU A 581 -31.76 -16.85 -14.06
CA GLU A 581 -32.84 -15.86 -14.16
C GLU A 581 -32.24 -14.47 -13.90
N TYR A 582 -32.39 -13.58 -14.89
CA TYR A 582 -31.83 -12.23 -14.81
C TYR A 582 -32.84 -11.31 -14.12
N GLU A 583 -32.41 -10.73 -13.00
CA GLU A 583 -33.18 -9.75 -12.24
C GLU A 583 -32.60 -8.34 -12.46
N PRO A 584 -33.40 -7.28 -12.30
CA PRO A 584 -32.89 -5.92 -12.22
C PRO A 584 -31.87 -5.79 -11.08
N ILE A 585 -30.80 -5.03 -11.30
CA ILE A 585 -29.72 -4.85 -10.32
C ILE A 585 -29.68 -3.41 -9.84
N GLU A 586 -29.85 -3.22 -8.54
CA GLU A 586 -29.61 -1.94 -7.86
C GLU A 586 -28.10 -1.70 -7.69
N MET A 587 -27.64 -0.53 -8.12
CA MET A 587 -26.26 -0.09 -8.00
C MET A 587 -26.18 1.32 -7.42
N PRO A 588 -25.16 1.63 -6.60
CA PRO A 588 -24.95 2.97 -6.05
C PRO A 588 -24.63 3.97 -7.16
N ARG A 589 -25.18 5.19 -7.06
CA ARG A 589 -24.83 6.29 -7.96
C ARG A 589 -23.46 6.88 -7.61
N ASN A 590 -22.80 7.42 -8.64
CA ASN A 590 -21.61 8.23 -8.47
C ASN A 590 -21.91 9.47 -7.60
N SER A 591 -20.93 9.86 -6.80
CA SER A 591 -21.07 10.93 -5.82
C SER A 591 -19.83 11.83 -5.80
N PRO A 592 -19.97 13.17 -5.85
CA PRO A 592 -18.87 14.09 -5.68
C PRO A 592 -18.44 14.26 -4.21
N THR A 593 -19.15 13.68 -3.25
CA THR A 593 -18.90 13.82 -1.80
C THR A 593 -17.44 13.55 -1.44
N GLY A 594 -16.83 12.49 -1.99
CA GLY A 594 -15.43 12.15 -1.70
C GLY A 594 -14.46 13.26 -2.09
N PHE A 595 -14.56 13.76 -3.33
CA PHE A 595 -13.69 14.82 -3.84
C PHE A 595 -13.91 16.16 -3.11
N ILE A 596 -15.17 16.54 -2.87
CA ILE A 596 -15.49 17.81 -2.17
C ILE A 596 -15.02 17.76 -0.71
N CYS A 597 -15.20 16.62 -0.03
CA CYS A 597 -14.70 16.43 1.33
C CYS A 597 -13.16 16.58 1.39
N ALA A 598 -12.45 15.98 0.44
CA ALA A 598 -11.00 16.13 0.32
C ALA A 598 -10.55 17.55 -0.02
N PHE A 599 -11.29 18.28 -0.86
CA PHE A 599 -11.00 19.69 -1.14
C PHE A 599 -11.04 20.50 0.17
N PHE A 600 -12.12 20.39 0.95
CA PHE A 600 -12.22 21.10 2.22
C PHE A 600 -11.23 20.60 3.27
N ALA A 601 -10.92 19.30 3.31
CA ALA A 601 -9.87 18.75 4.17
C ALA A 601 -8.47 19.28 3.79
N THR A 602 -8.19 19.43 2.49
CA THR A 602 -6.93 20.02 1.99
C THR A 602 -6.82 21.48 2.41
N VAL A 603 -7.89 22.26 2.18
CA VAL A 603 -7.95 23.68 2.58
C VAL A 603 -7.76 23.82 4.09
N MET A 604 -8.46 23.02 4.88
CA MET A 604 -8.36 23.03 6.34
C MET A 604 -6.97 22.62 6.82
N GLY A 605 -6.40 21.53 6.30
CA GLY A 605 -5.07 21.05 6.65
C GLY A 605 -3.99 22.08 6.32
N PHE A 606 -3.99 22.62 5.10
CA PHE A 606 -3.07 23.69 4.70
C PHE A 606 -3.23 24.93 5.59
N ALA A 607 -4.46 25.34 5.88
CA ALA A 607 -4.74 26.48 6.75
C ALA A 607 -4.25 26.27 8.19
N LEU A 608 -4.39 25.07 8.75
CA LEU A 608 -3.89 24.74 10.09
C LEU A 608 -2.36 24.83 10.14
N ILE A 609 -1.67 24.20 9.18
CA ILE A 609 -0.20 24.23 9.05
C ILE A 609 0.33 25.67 9.03
N TRP A 610 -0.36 26.55 8.30
CA TRP A 610 0.03 27.95 8.13
C TRP A 610 -0.63 28.92 9.10
N HIS A 611 -1.41 28.44 10.07
CA HIS A 611 -2.13 29.25 11.06
C HIS A 611 -3.10 30.30 10.42
N ILE A 612 -3.80 29.92 9.36
CA ILE A 612 -4.77 30.76 8.63
C ILE A 612 -6.19 30.45 9.12
N TRP A 613 -6.56 30.95 10.30
CA TRP A 613 -7.76 30.53 11.03
C TRP A 613 -9.09 30.74 10.30
N TRP A 614 -9.23 31.79 9.49
CA TRP A 614 -10.46 32.01 8.71
C TRP A 614 -10.66 30.92 7.63
N MET A 615 -9.57 30.42 7.04
CA MET A 615 -9.64 29.29 6.10
C MET A 615 -9.94 27.98 6.82
N VAL A 616 -9.49 27.81 8.07
CA VAL A 616 -9.87 26.66 8.91
C VAL A 616 -11.39 26.64 9.12
N ALA A 617 -11.98 27.78 9.49
CA ALA A 617 -13.43 27.89 9.68
C ALA A 617 -14.21 27.59 8.39
N LEU A 618 -13.74 28.09 7.24
CA LEU A 618 -14.34 27.78 5.94
C LEU A 618 -14.21 26.30 5.56
N GLY A 619 -13.05 25.69 5.80
CA GLY A 619 -12.82 24.27 5.58
C GLY A 619 -13.75 23.40 6.43
N ALA A 620 -13.87 23.71 7.72
CA ALA A 620 -14.76 23.00 8.64
C ALA A 620 -16.24 23.16 8.23
N LEU A 621 -16.69 24.38 7.92
CA LEU A 621 -18.05 24.64 7.46
C LEU A 621 -18.35 23.92 6.15
N GLY A 622 -17.41 23.93 5.20
CA GLY A 622 -17.54 23.24 3.92
C GLY A 622 -17.61 21.72 4.07
N ALA A 623 -16.79 21.14 4.93
CA ALA A 623 -16.85 19.71 5.26
C ALA A 623 -18.19 19.33 5.90
N PHE A 624 -18.68 20.14 6.85
CA PHE A 624 -19.99 19.94 7.48
C PHE A 624 -21.14 20.09 6.48
N ALA A 625 -21.12 21.12 5.63
CA ALA A 625 -22.11 21.32 4.58
C ALA A 625 -22.12 20.15 3.58
N THR A 626 -20.95 19.60 3.24
CA THR A 626 -20.82 18.43 2.38
C THR A 626 -21.47 17.19 2.99
N PHE A 627 -21.26 16.97 4.30
CA PHE A 627 -21.93 15.91 5.05
C PHE A 627 -23.46 16.10 5.07
N VAL A 628 -23.93 17.31 5.34
CA VAL A 628 -25.33 17.71 5.35
C VAL A 628 -26.00 17.43 3.99
N VAL A 629 -25.41 17.87 2.88
CA VAL A 629 -25.91 17.60 1.52
C VAL A 629 -25.93 16.11 1.21
N PHE A 630 -24.91 15.36 1.64
CA PHE A 630 -24.88 13.92 1.47
C PHE A 630 -25.99 13.21 2.27
N ALA A 631 -26.23 13.66 3.51
CA ALA A 631 -27.24 13.07 4.39
C ALA A 631 -28.68 13.30 3.88
N TRP A 632 -28.94 14.41 3.19
CA TRP A 632 -30.25 14.76 2.62
C TRP A 632 -30.46 14.30 1.17
N ARG A 633 -29.64 13.40 0.63
CA ARG A 633 -29.82 12.92 -0.75
C ARG A 633 -31.05 12.00 -0.87
N ASP A 634 -31.91 12.26 -1.85
CA ASP A 634 -33.16 11.50 -2.04
C ASP A 634 -32.99 10.21 -2.86
N ILE A 635 -32.06 10.20 -3.84
CA ILE A 635 -31.90 9.07 -4.77
C ILE A 635 -30.46 8.53 -4.70
N PRO A 636 -30.19 7.53 -3.85
CA PRO A 636 -28.84 7.00 -3.67
C PRO A 636 -28.40 6.02 -4.77
N GLU A 637 -29.37 5.40 -5.46
CA GLU A 637 -29.16 4.23 -6.32
C GLU A 637 -29.81 4.39 -7.69
N TYR A 638 -29.40 3.56 -8.63
CA TYR A 638 -30.04 3.40 -9.92
C TYR A 638 -30.18 1.91 -10.24
N VAL A 639 -31.16 1.59 -11.07
CA VAL A 639 -31.47 0.21 -11.44
C VAL A 639 -30.95 -0.07 -12.85
N ILE A 640 -30.19 -1.15 -13.00
CA ILE A 640 -29.81 -1.72 -14.29
C ILE A 640 -30.90 -2.74 -14.68
N PRO A 641 -31.62 -2.54 -15.79
CA PRO A 641 -32.70 -3.44 -16.20
C PRO A 641 -32.19 -4.86 -16.47
N ALA A 642 -33.00 -5.88 -16.16
CA ALA A 642 -32.68 -7.28 -16.39
C ALA A 642 -32.26 -7.59 -17.84
N ALA A 643 -32.87 -6.92 -18.82
CA ALA A 643 -32.52 -7.07 -20.23
C ALA A 643 -31.07 -6.65 -20.53
N GLU A 644 -30.60 -5.58 -19.89
CA GLU A 644 -29.22 -5.09 -20.05
C GLU A 644 -28.22 -6.01 -19.34
N VAL A 645 -28.57 -6.49 -18.15
CA VAL A 645 -27.78 -7.52 -17.43
C VAL A 645 -27.64 -8.78 -18.29
N ALA A 646 -28.74 -9.28 -18.85
CA ALA A 646 -28.76 -10.45 -19.73
C ALA A 646 -27.90 -10.23 -20.99
N ARG A 647 -27.97 -9.05 -21.60
CA ARG A 647 -27.17 -8.69 -22.78
C ARG A 647 -25.67 -8.77 -22.48
N ILE A 648 -25.25 -8.17 -21.36
CA ILE A 648 -23.84 -8.14 -20.93
C ILE A 648 -23.35 -9.56 -20.59
N ASP A 649 -24.13 -10.32 -19.82
CA ASP A 649 -23.72 -11.68 -19.42
C ASP A 649 -23.68 -12.66 -20.60
N ARG A 650 -24.64 -12.59 -21.53
CA ARG A 650 -24.65 -13.43 -22.73
C ARG A 650 -23.43 -13.20 -23.62
N ALA A 651 -22.94 -11.96 -23.72
CA ALA A 651 -21.72 -11.64 -24.45
C ALA A 651 -20.46 -12.25 -23.79
N ASN A 652 -20.40 -12.32 -22.47
CA ASN A 652 -19.33 -13.03 -21.76
C ASN A 652 -19.45 -14.56 -21.94
N ARG A 653 -20.67 -15.09 -21.87
CA ARG A 653 -20.94 -16.52 -22.04
C ARG A 653 -20.63 -17.01 -23.45
N SER A 654 -20.85 -16.21 -24.50
CA SER A 654 -20.47 -16.58 -25.86
C SER A 654 -18.95 -16.75 -26.00
N ALA A 655 -18.17 -15.78 -25.53
CA ALA A 655 -16.70 -15.86 -25.55
C ALA A 655 -16.18 -17.09 -24.77
N ARG A 656 -16.83 -17.44 -23.65
CA ARG A 656 -16.49 -18.64 -22.87
C ARG A 656 -16.85 -19.95 -23.55
N ARG A 657 -17.97 -20.00 -24.27
CA ARG A 657 -18.35 -21.19 -25.07
C ARG A 657 -17.33 -21.44 -26.18
N GLU A 658 -16.90 -20.39 -26.86
CA GLU A 658 -15.84 -20.48 -27.89
C GLU A 658 -14.52 -20.99 -27.28
N ALA A 659 -14.12 -20.43 -26.14
CA ALA A 659 -12.92 -20.88 -25.42
C ALA A 659 -13.02 -22.35 -24.94
N LEU A 660 -14.19 -22.79 -24.49
CA LEU A 660 -14.42 -24.18 -24.08
C LEU A 660 -14.29 -25.14 -25.27
N ALA A 661 -14.90 -24.79 -26.42
CA ALA A 661 -14.85 -25.60 -27.64
C ALA A 661 -13.41 -25.75 -28.20
N THR A 662 -12.57 -24.73 -28.06
CA THR A 662 -11.16 -24.82 -28.48
C THR A 662 -10.29 -25.66 -27.54
N GLN A 663 -10.68 -25.85 -26.28
CA GLN A 663 -9.91 -26.66 -25.30
C GLN A 663 -10.15 -28.17 -25.42
N THR A 664 -11.22 -28.60 -26.10
CA THR A 664 -11.59 -30.02 -26.30
C THR A 664 -10.93 -30.69 -27.52
N GLY A 665 -10.05 -30.00 -28.25
CA GLY A 665 -9.19 -30.61 -29.26
C GLY A 665 -8.03 -31.39 -28.62
N PRO A 666 -7.50 -32.45 -29.27
CA PRO A 666 -6.34 -33.18 -28.75
C PRO A 666 -5.16 -32.20 -28.60
N ARG A 667 -4.61 -32.08 -27.39
CA ARG A 667 -3.39 -31.30 -27.17
C ARG A 667 -2.20 -32.11 -27.72
N PRO A 668 -1.31 -31.52 -28.53
CA PRO A 668 -0.01 -32.11 -28.81
C PRO A 668 0.87 -32.19 -27.56
#